data_AF-A0A7X7MH19-F1
#
_entry.id   AF-A0A7X7MH19-F1
#
_cell.length_a   1.000
_cell.length_b   1.000
_cell.length_c   1.000
_cell.angle_alpha   90.00
_cell.angle_beta   90.00
_cell.angle_gamma   90.00
#
_symmetry.space_group_name_H-M   'P 1'
#
loop_
_entity.id
_entity.type
_entity.pdbx_description
1 polymer ?
#
loop_
_entity_poly.entity_id
_entity_poly.type
_entity_poly.pdbx_seq_one_letter_code
_entity_poly.pdbx_strand_id
1 'polypeptide(L)'
;MRLLLLLLFTVSAMLCSQERIFYLSGENLQEDSVQRFLQPGGEHLPQVVPDGYRGAGLRFDGQDTLLRLKPAPELAFAVDQSFTVELYYFPEKVSRADGEMYWAGLVTRGSFAGSFWRLRSHSLKGTPLFQGTNRENGKMVLRSQMVRKIQEMAEQWHHVALVRDAHKRLLSFYHNGVLIKQEFEVDPQVFENPGQDLLIGQHFTGLIDELSIYDGIRHTFSPPQNEAAPEQAAIAVDAALQTNWQACRERGLHLYPMPKELHFSGQEFAFNPAAWSVQRHNGTDAPGLQAFRQRLQDCGLTDALAEGEGTGNLIVSGLFADLPTELALLSSPALPPRQGYVLGFAGQPGQRRIILAGSDEDGLRYAWLTLGNLLREGGSIFPALIRDWPDCLRRGIEISGPLSSDFVDMAFRMRINLLHRGRHAYSSDKDREQVRQFNDYAFERGILVEIAFHTNVLDLGPDYQKYITPGYNSHYYMYKPEEGLFGYLNGAYSWSRDDLARARGQQLAKEMKDLHFRSIYFHAIDRGGFNDPGNWARRLPQDRERWGDDQASADAHLLSIYVEELRREIPDIVIYYVQYPYVPTKDAKVLKYYRDLSAKLDGKVIHLLREAPRQLLASTVAAFRHPPRMCFYPYPFTVYPSYSNSGRFVASLYFGLQTIVRVCHWNPTSSLALASDWVFAEYLWNPFSPGAEPLPPDKHTLPVVLAPSEPIEQELLPRICALFFGEKAAAKMARIFAYKFSDRIPEQPHNILPAGSDHRQFFDRMITDSQQALEYMQETAPDILPRAKGMHAELNNYLQRCNLLARARRHCLQARELLDAGQADAALAEAARGRELLELPVARARNRYQAILNDLDIANAINLTISRREYLATLPEKKLRVAFYTYAGSSSGGGIIGLLPASLDQQGGLQVTTIDNLTRRNLQAVDVLVFNGNHSEGDCDENWRENILAFAQAGGGVIFTHNACGRHQGGFQPPLFPHICRGFDSMYVHSQELSVKDAGCFENFLQPGDIYTHAYFDHCQLLAGPEATLLLANASERPVTLAGNHGRGRVIYTGEIFGIDRQNRLTYPEFPHWQMLFNLIRWCGSAE
;
A
#
# COMPACT_ATOMS: atom_id res chain seq x y z
N MET A 1 -33.07 10.57 -49.09
CA MET A 1 -33.85 10.18 -47.88
C MET A 1 -34.25 8.71 -47.84
N ARG A 2 -34.81 8.09 -48.90
CA ARG A 2 -35.15 6.64 -48.88
C ARG A 2 -33.94 5.67 -48.89
N LEU A 3 -32.76 6.08 -49.37
CA LEU A 3 -31.53 5.28 -49.23
C LEU A 3 -30.89 5.35 -47.84
N LEU A 4 -31.12 6.43 -47.09
CA LEU A 4 -30.59 6.60 -45.73
C LEU A 4 -31.41 5.80 -44.70
N LEU A 5 -32.72 5.61 -44.97
CA LEU A 5 -33.60 4.79 -44.14
C LEU A 5 -33.39 3.28 -44.31
N LEU A 6 -32.90 2.82 -45.49
CA LEU A 6 -32.58 1.40 -45.67
C LEU A 6 -31.28 0.98 -44.97
N LEU A 7 -30.29 1.88 -44.87
CA LEU A 7 -29.05 1.62 -44.11
C LEU A 7 -29.26 1.67 -42.59
N LEU A 8 -30.22 2.45 -42.09
CA LEU A 8 -30.55 2.48 -40.67
C LEU A 8 -31.36 1.24 -40.22
N PHE A 9 -32.03 0.54 -41.14
CA PHE A 9 -32.72 -0.72 -40.83
C PHE A 9 -31.86 -1.97 -40.98
N THR A 10 -30.76 -1.94 -41.74
CA THR A 10 -29.80 -3.07 -41.79
C THR A 10 -28.66 -2.96 -40.79
N VAL A 11 -28.34 -1.77 -40.26
CA VAL A 11 -27.32 -1.63 -39.19
C VAL A 11 -27.90 -1.81 -37.78
N SER A 12 -29.22 -1.73 -37.59
CA SER A 12 -29.87 -2.19 -36.33
C SER A 12 -30.06 -3.71 -36.26
N ALA A 13 -29.78 -4.46 -37.33
CA ALA A 13 -29.85 -5.92 -37.36
C ALA A 13 -28.50 -6.63 -37.12
N MET A 14 -27.47 -5.90 -36.68
CA MET A 14 -26.21 -6.47 -36.16
C MET A 14 -25.91 -6.02 -34.72
N LEU A 15 -26.95 -5.64 -33.96
CA LEU A 15 -26.93 -5.84 -32.52
C LEU A 15 -27.07 -7.36 -32.32
N CYS A 16 -25.98 -8.04 -31.93
CA CYS A 16 -26.08 -9.42 -31.42
C CYS A 16 -27.23 -9.45 -30.41
N SER A 17 -28.29 -10.19 -30.72
CA SER A 17 -29.45 -10.36 -29.85
C SER A 17 -28.96 -10.90 -28.51
N GLN A 18 -29.01 -10.11 -27.43
CA GLN A 18 -28.77 -10.61 -26.07
C GLN A 18 -29.98 -11.41 -25.58
N GLU A 19 -30.50 -12.32 -26.41
CA GLU A 19 -31.66 -13.10 -26.08
C GLU A 19 -31.26 -14.20 -25.09
N ARG A 20 -32.01 -14.30 -23.98
CA ARG A 20 -31.84 -15.37 -23.01
C ARG A 20 -32.45 -16.64 -23.60
N ILE A 21 -31.60 -17.52 -24.08
CA ILE A 21 -31.97 -18.76 -24.78
C ILE A 21 -32.32 -19.90 -23.82
N PHE A 22 -31.87 -19.82 -22.56
CA PHE A 22 -32.26 -20.77 -21.52
C PHE A 22 -32.27 -20.12 -20.13
N TYR A 23 -33.23 -20.53 -19.29
CA TYR A 23 -33.39 -20.06 -17.93
C TYR A 23 -33.96 -21.17 -17.03
N LEU A 24 -33.31 -21.42 -15.90
CA LEU A 24 -33.72 -22.42 -14.92
C LEU A 24 -33.65 -21.84 -13.50
N SER A 25 -34.76 -21.98 -12.77
CA SER A 25 -34.91 -21.73 -11.34
C SER A 25 -35.74 -22.86 -10.69
N GLY A 26 -35.91 -22.84 -9.37
CA GLY A 26 -36.80 -23.77 -8.68
C GLY A 26 -38.28 -23.56 -9.03
N GLU A 27 -38.67 -22.35 -9.44
CA GLU A 27 -40.06 -22.01 -9.75
C GLU A 27 -40.51 -22.54 -11.11
N ASN A 28 -39.62 -22.51 -12.11
CA ASN A 28 -39.95 -22.90 -13.47
C ASN A 28 -39.57 -24.34 -13.83
N LEU A 29 -39.05 -25.11 -12.87
CA LEU A 29 -38.59 -26.49 -13.10
C LEU A 29 -39.68 -27.36 -13.72
N GLN A 30 -40.96 -27.15 -13.35
CA GLN A 30 -42.10 -27.93 -13.83
C GLN A 30 -42.76 -27.37 -15.09
N GLU A 31 -42.30 -26.23 -15.63
CA GLU A 31 -42.85 -25.67 -16.86
C GLU A 31 -42.45 -26.48 -18.09
N ASP A 32 -43.37 -26.63 -19.05
CA ASP A 32 -43.11 -27.34 -20.33
C ASP A 32 -41.90 -26.75 -21.10
N SER A 33 -41.67 -25.45 -20.96
CA SER A 33 -40.55 -24.70 -21.54
C SER A 33 -39.18 -25.22 -21.09
N VAL A 34 -39.11 -25.77 -19.88
CA VAL A 34 -37.91 -26.34 -19.24
C VAL A 34 -37.93 -27.87 -19.30
N GLN A 35 -39.07 -28.50 -18.99
CA GLN A 35 -39.26 -29.95 -18.99
C GLN A 35 -38.96 -30.60 -20.34
N ARG A 36 -39.19 -29.89 -21.45
CA ARG A 36 -38.83 -30.37 -22.80
C ARG A 36 -37.33 -30.70 -22.94
N PHE A 37 -36.47 -30.06 -22.13
CA PHE A 37 -35.03 -30.27 -22.14
C PHE A 37 -34.55 -31.23 -21.05
N LEU A 38 -35.30 -31.44 -19.97
CA LEU A 38 -34.81 -32.16 -18.79
C LEU A 38 -34.90 -33.70 -18.90
N GLN A 39 -33.89 -34.36 -18.36
CA GLN A 39 -33.90 -35.77 -17.95
C GLN A 39 -33.27 -35.90 -16.56
N PRO A 40 -33.69 -36.88 -15.75
CA PRO A 40 -32.94 -37.26 -14.56
C PRO A 40 -31.49 -37.62 -14.94
N GLY A 41 -30.53 -36.92 -14.35
CA GLY A 41 -29.10 -37.17 -14.56
C GLY A 41 -28.51 -38.18 -13.55
N GLY A 42 -29.17 -38.37 -12.41
CA GLY A 42 -28.85 -39.34 -11.36
C GLY A 42 -30.10 -40.06 -10.84
N GLU A 43 -30.00 -40.82 -9.74
CA GLU A 43 -31.11 -41.63 -9.19
C GLU A 43 -32.26 -40.77 -8.64
N HIS A 44 -31.97 -39.52 -8.27
CA HIS A 44 -32.93 -38.57 -7.71
C HIS A 44 -32.89 -37.21 -8.43
N LEU A 45 -34.05 -36.55 -8.54
CA LEU A 45 -34.14 -35.17 -9.01
C LEU A 45 -33.79 -34.20 -7.86
N PRO A 46 -33.19 -33.02 -8.14
CA PRO A 46 -32.94 -32.03 -7.11
C PRO A 46 -34.26 -31.57 -6.48
N GLN A 47 -34.23 -31.36 -5.17
CA GLN A 47 -35.40 -30.89 -4.43
C GLN A 47 -35.59 -29.39 -4.68
N VAL A 48 -36.82 -28.99 -5.04
CA VAL A 48 -37.20 -27.57 -5.03
C VAL A 48 -37.37 -27.11 -3.59
N VAL A 49 -36.63 -26.08 -3.19
CA VAL A 49 -36.68 -25.52 -1.84
C VAL A 49 -37.08 -24.04 -1.89
N PRO A 50 -37.79 -23.52 -0.88
CA PRO A 50 -38.19 -22.12 -0.85
C PRO A 50 -37.03 -21.13 -0.65
N ASP A 51 -35.87 -21.62 -0.20
CA ASP A 51 -34.70 -20.81 0.15
C ASP A 51 -33.79 -20.53 -1.08
N GLY A 52 -34.36 -20.20 -2.24
CA GLY A 52 -33.59 -19.77 -3.41
C GLY A 52 -33.01 -18.36 -3.25
N TYR A 53 -32.12 -17.95 -4.16
CA TYR A 53 -31.62 -16.58 -4.19
C TYR A 53 -32.72 -15.61 -4.63
N ARG A 54 -33.57 -16.03 -5.58
CA ARG A 54 -34.76 -15.29 -6.02
C ARG A 54 -35.94 -16.25 -6.14
N GLY A 55 -36.74 -16.34 -5.07
CA GLY A 55 -37.86 -17.27 -5.02
C GLY A 55 -37.37 -18.68 -4.66
N ALA A 56 -37.89 -19.71 -5.34
CA ALA A 56 -37.51 -21.10 -5.07
C ALA A 56 -36.21 -21.51 -5.80
N GLY A 57 -35.32 -22.23 -5.10
CA GLY A 57 -34.05 -22.74 -5.64
C GLY A 57 -34.00 -24.27 -5.76
N LEU A 58 -32.94 -24.78 -6.38
CA LEU A 58 -32.72 -26.21 -6.58
C LEU A 58 -31.62 -26.74 -5.64
N ARG A 59 -31.97 -27.72 -4.81
CA ARG A 59 -31.03 -28.36 -3.87
C ARG A 59 -30.40 -29.60 -4.45
N PHE A 60 -29.07 -29.65 -4.35
CA PHE A 60 -28.23 -30.78 -4.72
C PHE A 60 -27.51 -31.30 -3.47
N ASP A 61 -27.38 -32.62 -3.37
CA ASP A 61 -26.82 -33.35 -2.22
C ASP A 61 -25.37 -33.78 -2.42
N GLY A 62 -24.85 -33.66 -3.65
CA GLY A 62 -23.50 -34.03 -4.05
C GLY A 62 -23.27 -35.53 -4.27
N GLN A 63 -24.32 -36.36 -4.17
CA GLN A 63 -24.25 -37.80 -4.36
C GLN A 63 -24.95 -38.24 -5.65
N ASP A 64 -26.28 -38.22 -5.67
CA ASP A 64 -27.11 -38.78 -6.75
C ASP A 64 -28.11 -37.77 -7.35
N THR A 65 -28.13 -36.53 -6.86
CA THR A 65 -28.91 -35.45 -7.46
C THR A 65 -28.15 -34.75 -8.60
N LEU A 66 -28.68 -34.83 -9.82
CA LEU A 66 -28.11 -34.21 -11.02
C LEU A 66 -29.20 -33.93 -12.06
N LEU A 67 -29.17 -32.75 -12.67
CA LEU A 67 -30.00 -32.45 -13.85
C LEU A 67 -29.20 -32.62 -15.14
N ARG A 68 -29.84 -33.23 -16.14
CA ARG A 68 -29.32 -33.37 -17.49
C ARG A 68 -30.25 -32.66 -18.46
N LEU A 69 -29.71 -31.71 -19.22
CA LEU A 69 -30.39 -31.10 -20.34
C LEU A 69 -29.98 -31.82 -21.63
N LYS A 70 -30.98 -32.36 -22.34
CA LYS A 70 -30.81 -33.02 -23.64
C LYS A 70 -30.17 -32.07 -24.65
N PRO A 71 -29.49 -32.60 -25.67
CA PRO A 71 -28.99 -31.77 -26.76
C PRO A 71 -30.15 -31.07 -27.48
N ALA A 72 -30.07 -29.73 -27.57
CA ALA A 72 -31.02 -28.89 -28.28
C ALA A 72 -30.27 -27.94 -29.21
N PRO A 73 -30.84 -27.58 -30.38
CA PRO A 73 -30.19 -26.66 -31.32
C PRO A 73 -29.84 -25.30 -30.70
N GLU A 74 -30.70 -24.78 -29.80
CA GLU A 74 -30.46 -23.47 -29.16
C GLU A 74 -29.30 -23.50 -28.16
N LEU A 75 -28.89 -24.68 -27.67
CA LEU A 75 -27.79 -24.88 -26.72
C LEU A 75 -26.52 -25.44 -27.38
N ALA A 76 -26.49 -25.50 -28.71
CA ALA A 76 -25.37 -25.99 -29.50
C ALA A 76 -24.51 -24.81 -29.99
N PHE A 77 -23.60 -24.32 -29.13
CA PHE A 77 -22.73 -23.20 -29.47
C PHE A 77 -21.77 -23.56 -30.62
N ALA A 78 -21.76 -22.74 -31.67
CA ALA A 78 -20.79 -22.84 -32.74
C ALA A 78 -19.40 -22.35 -32.30
N VAL A 79 -18.36 -22.81 -33.00
CA VAL A 79 -16.96 -22.42 -32.75
C VAL A 79 -16.76 -20.91 -32.81
N ASP A 80 -17.51 -20.18 -33.62
CA ASP A 80 -17.44 -18.73 -33.79
C ASP A 80 -18.53 -17.96 -33.01
N GLN A 81 -19.33 -18.65 -32.18
CA GLN A 81 -20.44 -18.03 -31.46
C GLN A 81 -20.02 -17.49 -30.10
N SER A 82 -20.40 -16.23 -29.85
CA SER A 82 -20.24 -15.59 -28.54
C SER A 82 -21.41 -15.94 -27.63
N PHE A 83 -21.16 -16.21 -26.35
CA PHE A 83 -22.21 -16.56 -25.41
C PHE A 83 -21.86 -16.16 -23.97
N THR A 84 -22.87 -16.14 -23.11
CA THR A 84 -22.71 -15.96 -21.67
C THR A 84 -23.46 -17.04 -20.91
N VAL A 85 -22.81 -17.67 -19.93
CA VAL A 85 -23.44 -18.59 -18.97
C VAL A 85 -23.26 -18.03 -17.58
N GLU A 86 -24.37 -17.83 -16.86
CA GLU A 86 -24.34 -17.33 -15.49
C GLU A 86 -25.31 -18.07 -14.57
N LEU A 87 -25.02 -18.10 -13.27
CA LEU A 87 -25.89 -18.68 -12.25
C LEU A 87 -25.56 -18.15 -10.87
N TYR A 88 -26.49 -18.36 -9.93
CA TYR A 88 -26.27 -18.17 -8.51
C TYR A 88 -26.12 -19.53 -7.83
N TYR A 89 -25.22 -19.64 -6.87
CA TYR A 89 -25.02 -20.88 -6.11
C TYR A 89 -24.69 -20.61 -4.65
N PHE A 90 -25.17 -21.46 -3.77
CA PHE A 90 -24.87 -21.49 -2.35
C PHE A 90 -24.13 -22.80 -2.05
N PRO A 91 -22.80 -22.80 -1.93
CA PRO A 91 -22.03 -24.01 -1.65
C PRO A 91 -22.06 -24.36 -0.16
N GLU A 92 -22.50 -25.57 0.18
CA GLU A 92 -22.44 -26.11 1.54
C GLU A 92 -21.09 -26.81 1.79
N LYS A 93 -20.58 -26.78 3.03
CA LYS A 93 -19.31 -27.44 3.37
C LYS A 93 -19.51 -28.95 3.45
N VAL A 94 -18.83 -29.68 2.57
CA VAL A 94 -18.83 -31.15 2.60
C VAL A 94 -17.41 -31.67 2.56
N SER A 95 -17.00 -32.33 3.65
CA SER A 95 -15.84 -33.22 3.64
C SER A 95 -16.29 -34.66 3.42
N ARG A 96 -15.57 -35.40 2.58
CA ARG A 96 -15.69 -36.86 2.58
C ARG A 96 -15.07 -37.43 3.86
N ALA A 97 -15.37 -38.68 4.19
CA ALA A 97 -14.93 -39.33 5.43
C ALA A 97 -13.39 -39.44 5.58
N ASP A 98 -12.65 -39.24 4.50
CA ASP A 98 -11.18 -39.19 4.40
C ASP A 98 -10.59 -37.77 4.49
N GLY A 99 -11.43 -36.73 4.54
CA GLY A 99 -11.01 -35.33 4.50
C GLY A 99 -10.58 -34.83 3.12
N GLU A 100 -10.71 -35.61 2.04
CA GLU A 100 -10.31 -35.19 0.70
C GLU A 100 -11.25 -34.13 0.10
N MET A 101 -10.64 -33.13 -0.56
CA MET A 101 -11.32 -32.00 -1.20
C MET A 101 -11.50 -32.28 -2.70
N TYR A 102 -12.59 -31.79 -3.29
CA TYR A 102 -12.81 -31.91 -4.73
C TYR A 102 -13.53 -30.69 -5.32
N TRP A 103 -13.55 -30.60 -6.65
CA TRP A 103 -14.25 -29.55 -7.38
C TRP A 103 -15.58 -30.07 -7.89
N ALA A 104 -16.68 -29.65 -7.29
CA ALA A 104 -18.03 -29.97 -7.73
C ALA A 104 -18.38 -29.20 -9.02
N GLY A 105 -19.15 -29.80 -9.92
CA GLY A 105 -19.64 -29.16 -11.14
C GLY A 105 -20.93 -28.38 -10.90
N LEU A 106 -20.91 -27.07 -11.15
CA LEU A 106 -22.09 -26.22 -11.17
C LEU A 106 -22.83 -26.38 -12.50
N VAL A 107 -22.09 -26.21 -13.61
CA VAL A 107 -22.55 -26.45 -14.99
C VAL A 107 -21.42 -27.15 -15.75
N THR A 108 -21.75 -28.19 -16.51
CA THR A 108 -20.79 -28.94 -17.34
C THR A 108 -21.38 -29.19 -18.71
N ARG A 109 -20.64 -28.83 -19.77
CA ARG A 109 -21.00 -29.11 -21.16
C ARG A 109 -19.94 -29.99 -21.80
N GLY A 110 -20.36 -31.04 -22.51
CA GLY A 110 -19.45 -31.99 -23.17
C GLY A 110 -19.27 -33.27 -22.36
N SER A 111 -18.38 -34.16 -22.80
CA SER A 111 -18.15 -35.46 -22.16
C SER A 111 -16.66 -35.74 -21.95
N PHE A 112 -16.35 -36.60 -20.97
CA PHE A 112 -14.98 -37.06 -20.71
C PHE A 112 -14.38 -37.88 -21.87
N ALA A 113 -15.20 -38.29 -22.85
CA ALA A 113 -14.77 -38.95 -24.06
C ALA A 113 -14.37 -37.96 -25.18
N GLY A 114 -14.72 -36.67 -25.05
CA GLY A 114 -14.41 -35.60 -26.00
C GLY A 114 -13.93 -34.32 -25.30
N SER A 115 -14.18 -33.16 -25.91
CA SER A 115 -13.98 -31.85 -25.28
C SER A 115 -15.08 -31.55 -24.27
N PHE A 116 -14.77 -30.74 -23.26
CA PHE A 116 -15.77 -30.23 -22.34
C PHE A 116 -15.34 -28.90 -21.71
N TRP A 117 -16.31 -28.14 -21.23
CA TRP A 117 -16.08 -27.01 -20.35
C TRP A 117 -17.02 -27.04 -19.14
N ARG A 118 -16.58 -26.46 -18.01
CA ARG A 118 -17.33 -26.50 -16.75
C ARG A 118 -17.15 -25.25 -15.93
N LEU A 119 -18.23 -24.85 -15.28
CA LEU A 119 -18.23 -24.04 -14.06
C LEU A 119 -18.24 -24.99 -12.87
N ARG A 120 -17.36 -24.75 -11.90
CA ARG A 120 -17.13 -25.62 -10.74
C ARG A 120 -17.09 -24.80 -9.44
N SER A 121 -17.33 -25.46 -8.32
CA SER A 121 -17.15 -24.92 -6.97
C SER A 121 -16.31 -25.86 -6.10
N HIS A 122 -15.48 -25.30 -5.22
CA HIS A 122 -14.64 -26.06 -4.30
C HIS A 122 -15.46 -26.62 -3.13
N SER A 123 -15.46 -27.95 -2.92
CA SER A 123 -16.36 -28.64 -1.97
C SER A 123 -16.27 -28.17 -0.50
N LEU A 124 -15.08 -27.71 -0.06
CA LEU A 124 -14.89 -27.18 1.30
C LEU A 124 -14.91 -25.66 1.42
N LYS A 125 -14.71 -24.94 0.32
CA LYS A 125 -14.37 -23.52 0.34
C LYS A 125 -15.34 -22.68 -0.46
N GLY A 126 -16.21 -23.28 -1.26
CA GLY A 126 -17.16 -22.57 -2.11
C GLY A 126 -16.56 -21.79 -3.28
N THR A 127 -15.24 -21.65 -3.38
CA THR A 127 -14.57 -20.86 -4.44
C THR A 127 -14.97 -21.36 -5.84
N PRO A 128 -15.32 -20.47 -6.79
CA PRO A 128 -15.67 -20.88 -8.14
C PRO A 128 -14.44 -21.03 -9.06
N LEU A 129 -14.58 -21.89 -10.06
CA LEU A 129 -13.59 -22.20 -11.07
C LEU A 129 -14.27 -22.38 -12.44
N PHE A 130 -13.70 -21.79 -13.49
CA PHE A 130 -13.95 -22.22 -14.86
C PHE A 130 -12.83 -23.13 -15.35
N GLN A 131 -13.20 -24.19 -16.07
CA GLN A 131 -12.29 -25.15 -16.67
C GLN A 131 -12.74 -25.51 -18.08
N GLY A 132 -11.85 -25.40 -19.06
CA GLY A 132 -12.03 -25.85 -20.44
C GLY A 132 -10.97 -26.89 -20.81
N THR A 133 -11.38 -28.03 -21.32
CA THR A 133 -10.51 -29.18 -21.60
C THR A 133 -10.86 -29.76 -22.97
N ASN A 134 -9.86 -30.09 -23.78
CA ASN A 134 -10.04 -30.83 -25.04
C ASN A 134 -9.40 -32.22 -24.94
N ARG A 135 -9.61 -33.06 -25.97
CA ARG A 135 -8.96 -34.37 -26.08
C ARG A 135 -7.99 -34.37 -27.25
N GLU A 136 -6.71 -34.60 -26.97
CA GLU A 136 -5.66 -34.72 -27.99
C GLU A 136 -4.98 -36.08 -27.84
N ASN A 137 -4.91 -36.84 -28.95
CA ASN A 137 -4.31 -38.17 -29.00
C ASN A 137 -4.81 -39.12 -27.89
N GLY A 138 -6.09 -39.01 -27.53
CA GLY A 138 -6.72 -39.83 -26.50
C GLY A 138 -6.44 -39.39 -25.04
N LYS A 139 -5.67 -38.32 -24.83
CA LYS A 139 -5.42 -37.72 -23.51
C LYS A 139 -6.23 -36.44 -23.31
N MET A 140 -6.69 -36.21 -22.08
CA MET A 140 -7.35 -34.96 -21.70
C MET A 140 -6.30 -33.86 -21.54
N VAL A 141 -6.46 -32.73 -22.22
CA VAL A 141 -5.57 -31.58 -22.11
C VAL A 141 -6.34 -30.36 -21.66
N LEU A 142 -5.92 -29.79 -20.53
CA LEU A 142 -6.48 -28.56 -19.97
C LEU A 142 -6.08 -27.38 -20.85
N ARG A 143 -7.06 -26.66 -21.41
CA ARG A 143 -6.83 -25.51 -22.29
C ARG A 143 -6.99 -24.19 -21.57
N SER A 144 -8.00 -24.10 -20.71
CA SER A 144 -8.33 -22.89 -19.99
C SER A 144 -8.68 -23.21 -18.54
N GLN A 145 -8.12 -22.44 -17.63
CA GLN A 145 -8.41 -22.54 -16.21
C GLN A 145 -8.41 -21.15 -15.58
N MET A 146 -9.58 -20.74 -15.08
CA MET A 146 -9.77 -19.44 -14.46
C MET A 146 -10.37 -19.64 -13.07
N VAL A 147 -9.55 -19.39 -12.04
CA VAL A 147 -9.91 -19.57 -10.64
C VAL A 147 -9.58 -18.33 -9.85
N ARG A 148 -10.45 -17.96 -8.91
CA ARG A 148 -10.13 -16.96 -7.89
C ARG A 148 -9.15 -17.57 -6.89
N LYS A 149 -8.35 -16.75 -6.18
CA LYS A 149 -7.58 -17.24 -5.02
C LYS A 149 -8.53 -18.03 -4.10
N ILE A 150 -8.19 -19.30 -3.83
CA ILE A 150 -8.99 -20.16 -2.96
C ILE A 150 -9.01 -19.55 -1.57
N GLN A 151 -10.20 -19.25 -1.07
CA GLN A 151 -10.44 -18.64 0.23
C GLN A 151 -11.76 -19.17 0.78
N GLU A 152 -12.04 -18.98 2.06
CA GLU A 152 -13.29 -19.44 2.67
C GLU A 152 -14.49 -18.66 2.10
N MET A 153 -15.36 -19.37 1.39
CA MET A 153 -16.53 -18.79 0.70
C MET A 153 -17.75 -19.71 0.79
N ALA A 154 -17.68 -20.85 1.48
CA ALA A 154 -18.84 -21.71 1.68
C ALA A 154 -19.86 -21.05 2.62
N GLU A 155 -21.11 -21.53 2.58
CA GLU A 155 -22.22 -21.11 3.46
C GLU A 155 -22.73 -19.67 3.20
N GLN A 156 -22.62 -19.18 1.96
CA GLN A 156 -23.22 -17.91 1.50
C GLN A 156 -23.52 -17.99 0.00
N TRP A 157 -24.37 -17.10 -0.52
CA TRP A 157 -24.68 -17.06 -1.96
C TRP A 157 -23.48 -16.56 -2.79
N HIS A 158 -23.40 -16.95 -4.05
CA HIS A 158 -22.39 -16.47 -4.99
C HIS A 158 -22.99 -16.37 -6.37
N HIS A 159 -22.53 -15.41 -7.16
CA HIS A 159 -22.82 -15.31 -8.59
C HIS A 159 -21.57 -15.64 -9.38
N VAL A 160 -21.70 -16.45 -10.43
CA VAL A 160 -20.60 -16.73 -11.35
C VAL A 160 -21.08 -16.55 -12.79
N ALA A 161 -20.24 -15.95 -13.63
CA ALA A 161 -20.50 -15.86 -15.06
C ALA A 161 -19.24 -16.15 -15.88
N LEU A 162 -19.41 -16.94 -16.95
CA LEU A 162 -18.45 -17.12 -18.02
C LEU A 162 -18.96 -16.38 -19.26
N VAL A 163 -18.11 -15.54 -19.82
CA VAL A 163 -18.39 -14.79 -21.04
C VAL A 163 -17.36 -15.18 -22.09
N ARG A 164 -17.83 -15.57 -23.27
CA ARG A 164 -17.00 -15.84 -24.43
C ARG A 164 -17.31 -14.84 -25.52
N ASP A 165 -16.31 -14.04 -25.90
CA ASP A 165 -16.32 -13.20 -27.09
C ASP A 165 -15.50 -13.92 -28.18
N ALA A 166 -16.19 -14.67 -29.03
CA ALA A 166 -15.56 -15.49 -30.06
C ALA A 166 -14.88 -14.62 -31.15
N HIS A 167 -15.39 -13.41 -31.40
CA HIS A 167 -14.81 -12.49 -32.37
C HIS A 167 -13.45 -11.95 -31.93
N LYS A 168 -13.28 -11.69 -30.63
CA LYS A 168 -12.00 -11.27 -30.02
C LYS A 168 -11.16 -12.42 -29.50
N ARG A 169 -11.65 -13.67 -29.61
CA ARG A 169 -11.06 -14.87 -29.00
C ARG A 169 -10.76 -14.65 -27.53
N LEU A 170 -11.73 -14.14 -26.78
CA LEU A 170 -11.56 -13.70 -25.41
C LEU A 170 -12.52 -14.44 -24.49
N LEU A 171 -11.99 -15.00 -23.41
CA LEU A 171 -12.77 -15.58 -22.33
C LEU A 171 -12.63 -14.69 -21.10
N SER A 172 -13.76 -14.31 -20.52
CA SER A 172 -13.84 -13.48 -19.32
C SER A 172 -14.63 -14.22 -18.25
N PHE A 173 -14.02 -14.39 -17.07
CA PHE A 173 -14.63 -15.08 -15.94
C PHE A 173 -14.92 -14.11 -14.80
N TYR A 174 -16.19 -14.01 -14.43
CA TYR A 174 -16.68 -13.10 -13.40
C TYR A 174 -17.16 -13.87 -12.17
N HIS A 175 -16.91 -13.32 -10.99
CA HIS A 175 -17.46 -13.80 -9.73
C HIS A 175 -17.97 -12.62 -8.91
N ASN A 176 -19.22 -12.71 -8.46
CA ASN A 176 -19.96 -11.63 -7.79
C ASN A 176 -19.86 -10.30 -8.56
N GLY A 177 -20.08 -10.35 -9.88
CA GLY A 177 -20.02 -9.18 -10.77
C GLY A 177 -18.62 -8.61 -11.02
N VAL A 178 -17.57 -9.11 -10.38
CA VAL A 178 -16.18 -8.66 -10.59
C VAL A 178 -15.46 -9.58 -11.56
N LEU A 179 -14.76 -9.00 -12.55
CA LEU A 179 -13.90 -9.74 -13.46
C LEU A 179 -12.72 -10.34 -12.69
N ILE A 180 -12.66 -11.67 -12.61
CA ILE A 180 -11.61 -12.40 -11.90
C ILE A 180 -10.39 -12.62 -12.78
N LYS A 181 -10.64 -13.06 -14.02
CA LYS A 181 -9.60 -13.33 -15.00
C LYS A 181 -10.16 -13.18 -16.40
N GLN A 182 -9.29 -12.73 -17.28
CA GLN A 182 -9.54 -12.67 -18.71
C GLN A 182 -8.34 -13.27 -19.41
N GLU A 183 -8.58 -14.15 -20.38
CA GLU A 183 -7.52 -14.79 -21.15
C GLU A 183 -7.93 -14.94 -22.62
N PHE A 184 -6.93 -14.94 -23.50
CA PHE A 184 -7.17 -15.30 -24.89
C PHE A 184 -7.54 -16.77 -24.97
N GLU A 185 -8.58 -17.06 -25.73
CA GLU A 185 -9.04 -18.39 -26.02
C GLU A 185 -8.00 -19.14 -26.83
N VAL A 186 -7.35 -20.11 -26.19
CA VAL A 186 -6.25 -20.89 -26.78
C VAL A 186 -6.78 -21.87 -27.83
N ASP A 187 -7.92 -22.50 -27.57
CA ASP A 187 -8.54 -23.49 -28.46
C ASP A 187 -10.07 -23.37 -28.49
N PRO A 188 -10.66 -22.92 -29.62
CA PRO A 188 -12.10 -22.85 -29.81
C PRO A 188 -12.84 -24.18 -29.75
N GLN A 189 -12.17 -25.29 -30.04
CA GLN A 189 -12.78 -26.63 -30.05
C GLN A 189 -13.23 -27.11 -28.66
N VAL A 190 -12.78 -26.44 -27.59
CA VAL A 190 -13.28 -26.66 -26.22
C VAL A 190 -14.78 -26.39 -26.14
N PHE A 191 -15.28 -25.44 -26.93
CA PHE A 191 -16.67 -25.00 -26.92
C PHE A 191 -17.52 -25.72 -27.98
N GLU A 192 -16.89 -26.37 -28.96
CA GLU A 192 -17.54 -27.18 -29.99
C GLU A 192 -18.09 -28.49 -29.40
N ASN A 193 -19.37 -28.48 -29.01
CA ASN A 193 -20.03 -29.63 -28.40
C ASN A 193 -21.42 -29.92 -29.01
N PRO A 194 -21.53 -30.10 -30.34
CA PRO A 194 -22.79 -30.45 -30.98
C PRO A 194 -23.26 -31.83 -30.49
N GLY A 195 -24.51 -31.92 -30.03
CA GLY A 195 -25.11 -33.20 -29.65
C GLY A 195 -24.71 -33.75 -28.27
N GLN A 196 -24.02 -32.98 -27.42
CA GLN A 196 -23.66 -33.40 -26.04
C GLN A 196 -24.65 -32.85 -25.00
N ASP A 197 -24.70 -33.47 -23.82
CA ASP A 197 -25.56 -33.03 -22.70
C ASP A 197 -24.98 -31.79 -21.98
N LEU A 198 -25.86 -30.97 -21.37
CA LEU A 198 -25.46 -30.00 -20.34
C LEU A 198 -25.88 -30.54 -18.96
N LEU A 199 -24.92 -30.75 -18.07
CA LEU A 199 -25.14 -31.27 -16.72
C LEU A 199 -25.10 -30.14 -15.70
N ILE A 200 -26.02 -30.14 -14.73
CA ILE A 200 -26.13 -29.13 -13.68
C ILE A 200 -26.07 -29.81 -12.31
N GLY A 201 -25.17 -29.33 -11.44
CA GLY A 201 -25.02 -29.82 -10.07
C GLY A 201 -24.23 -31.14 -9.92
N GLN A 202 -23.36 -31.49 -10.87
CA GLN A 202 -22.57 -32.71 -10.82
C GLN A 202 -21.67 -32.78 -9.58
N HIS A 203 -21.99 -33.66 -8.63
CA HIS A 203 -21.30 -33.77 -7.32
C HIS A 203 -21.34 -32.49 -6.49
N PHE A 204 -22.27 -31.59 -6.74
CA PHE A 204 -22.40 -30.35 -5.98
C PHE A 204 -23.32 -30.55 -4.78
N THR A 205 -22.88 -30.14 -3.59
CA THR A 205 -23.74 -30.06 -2.41
C THR A 205 -24.04 -28.60 -2.10
N GLY A 206 -25.32 -28.26 -2.09
CA GLY A 206 -25.79 -26.89 -1.87
C GLY A 206 -26.95 -26.51 -2.79
N LEU A 207 -27.12 -25.22 -3.03
CA LEU A 207 -28.21 -24.68 -3.85
C LEU A 207 -27.68 -24.08 -5.15
N ILE A 208 -28.40 -24.27 -6.25
CA ILE A 208 -28.22 -23.53 -7.50
C ILE A 208 -29.54 -22.84 -7.84
N ASP A 209 -29.45 -21.60 -8.28
CA ASP A 209 -30.60 -20.80 -8.67
C ASP A 209 -30.28 -19.88 -9.85
N GLU A 210 -31.30 -19.43 -10.56
CA GLU A 210 -31.23 -18.43 -11.63
C GLU A 210 -30.20 -18.73 -12.75
N LEU A 211 -30.01 -20.02 -13.11
CA LEU A 211 -29.11 -20.41 -14.21
C LEU A 211 -29.64 -19.86 -15.53
N SER A 212 -28.87 -18.98 -16.15
CA SER A 212 -29.22 -18.31 -17.41
C SER A 212 -28.13 -18.50 -18.45
N ILE A 213 -28.55 -18.74 -19.69
CA ILE A 213 -27.68 -18.84 -20.86
C ILE A 213 -28.16 -17.81 -21.90
N TYR A 214 -27.23 -17.02 -22.41
CA TYR A 214 -27.46 -15.97 -23.39
C TYR A 214 -26.68 -16.25 -24.66
N ASP A 215 -27.32 -16.01 -25.81
CA ASP A 215 -26.69 -16.03 -27.13
C ASP A 215 -25.99 -14.69 -27.42
N GLY A 216 -25.02 -14.33 -26.58
CA GLY A 216 -24.24 -13.10 -26.72
C GLY A 216 -23.39 -12.76 -25.50
N ILE A 217 -22.63 -11.66 -25.61
CA ILE A 217 -21.74 -11.19 -24.54
C ILE A 217 -22.46 -10.30 -23.53
N ARG A 218 -22.12 -10.46 -22.25
CA ARG A 218 -22.52 -9.54 -21.16
C ARG A 218 -21.30 -9.17 -20.34
N HIS A 219 -21.28 -7.94 -19.82
CA HIS A 219 -20.18 -7.44 -18.97
C HIS A 219 -20.65 -6.89 -17.63
N THR A 220 -21.96 -6.91 -17.39
CA THR A 220 -22.57 -6.38 -16.17
C THR A 220 -23.49 -7.43 -15.59
N PHE A 221 -23.24 -7.73 -14.31
CA PHE A 221 -23.92 -8.78 -13.57
C PHE A 221 -24.33 -8.27 -12.19
N SER A 222 -25.44 -8.78 -11.67
CA SER A 222 -25.90 -8.44 -10.33
C SER A 222 -25.24 -9.41 -9.33
N PRO A 223 -24.36 -8.94 -8.43
CA PRO A 223 -23.84 -9.80 -7.36
C PRO A 223 -24.95 -10.21 -6.39
N PRO A 224 -24.77 -11.31 -5.64
CA PRO A 224 -25.64 -11.63 -4.53
C PRO A 224 -25.54 -10.59 -3.43
N GLN A 225 -26.66 -10.24 -2.81
CA GLN A 225 -26.66 -9.54 -1.52
C GLN A 225 -26.29 -10.54 -0.41
N ASN A 226 -25.05 -11.01 -0.40
CA ASN A 226 -24.53 -11.75 0.75
C ASN A 226 -24.43 -10.81 1.94
N GLU A 227 -24.59 -11.33 3.15
CA GLU A 227 -24.10 -10.63 4.34
C GLU A 227 -22.63 -10.26 4.06
N ALA A 228 -22.40 -8.97 3.83
CA ALA A 228 -21.09 -8.44 3.56
C ALA A 228 -20.12 -8.96 4.65
N ALA A 229 -18.83 -9.14 4.32
CA ALA A 229 -17.79 -9.07 5.36
C ALA A 229 -18.19 -7.89 6.24
N PRO A 230 -18.48 -8.13 7.54
CA PRO A 230 -19.47 -7.37 8.30
C PRO A 230 -19.32 -5.93 7.90
N GLU A 231 -20.31 -5.44 7.13
CA GLU A 231 -20.27 -4.12 6.52
C GLU A 231 -19.71 -3.22 7.61
N GLN A 232 -18.51 -2.66 7.39
CA GLN A 232 -17.94 -1.81 8.43
C GLN A 232 -18.99 -0.74 8.60
N ALA A 233 -19.70 -0.79 9.74
CA ALA A 233 -20.92 -0.04 9.91
C ALA A 233 -20.61 1.39 9.48
N ALA A 234 -21.42 1.92 8.55
CA ALA A 234 -21.20 3.25 8.01
C ALA A 234 -20.93 4.19 9.18
N ILE A 235 -19.87 4.98 9.08
CA ILE A 235 -19.53 5.90 10.16
C ILE A 235 -20.63 6.96 10.21
N ALA A 236 -21.36 6.99 11.32
CA ALA A 236 -22.35 8.01 11.56
C ALA A 236 -21.65 9.37 11.68
N VAL A 237 -21.85 10.22 10.68
CA VAL A 237 -21.41 11.61 10.71
C VAL A 237 -22.17 12.35 11.81
N ASP A 238 -21.48 13.22 12.53
CA ASP A 238 -22.10 14.08 13.54
C ASP A 238 -23.02 15.12 12.86
N ALA A 239 -24.32 15.02 13.15
CA ALA A 239 -25.34 15.89 12.57
C ALA A 239 -25.13 17.38 12.90
N ALA A 240 -24.62 17.70 14.10
CA ALA A 240 -24.35 19.07 14.50
C ALA A 240 -23.19 19.65 13.68
N LEU A 241 -22.13 18.87 13.47
CA LEU A 241 -21.02 19.28 12.59
C LEU A 241 -21.49 19.48 11.16
N GLN A 242 -22.33 18.60 10.63
CA GLN A 242 -22.93 18.77 9.29
C GLN A 242 -23.73 20.08 9.18
N THR A 243 -24.55 20.41 10.19
CA THR A 243 -25.28 21.69 10.25
C THR A 243 -24.31 22.88 10.30
N ASN A 244 -23.24 22.80 11.09
CA ASN A 244 -22.28 23.88 11.21
C ASN A 244 -21.48 24.10 9.90
N TRP A 245 -21.10 23.02 9.21
CA TRP A 245 -20.47 23.10 7.87
C TRP A 245 -21.37 23.84 6.89
N GLN A 246 -22.66 23.47 6.83
CA GLN A 246 -23.63 24.13 5.99
C GLN A 246 -23.79 25.61 6.36
N ALA A 247 -23.93 25.93 7.65
CA ALA A 247 -24.14 27.30 8.10
C ALA A 247 -22.93 28.22 7.80
N CYS A 248 -21.71 27.70 7.88
CA CYS A 248 -20.49 28.41 7.45
C CYS A 248 -20.42 28.58 5.93
N ARG A 249 -20.75 27.52 5.16
CA ARG A 249 -20.78 27.56 3.70
C ARG A 249 -21.74 28.64 3.18
N GLU A 250 -22.95 28.71 3.72
CA GLU A 250 -23.97 29.72 3.38
C GLU A 250 -23.51 31.16 3.63
N ARG A 251 -22.57 31.35 4.57
CA ARG A 251 -22.03 32.67 4.96
C ARG A 251 -20.66 32.96 4.35
N GLY A 252 -20.08 32.03 3.58
CA GLY A 252 -18.72 32.16 3.07
C GLY A 252 -17.66 32.24 4.17
N LEU A 253 -17.88 31.57 5.31
CA LEU A 253 -16.96 31.55 6.45
C LEU A 253 -16.00 30.37 6.39
N HIS A 254 -14.77 30.60 6.84
CA HIS A 254 -13.68 29.62 6.80
C HIS A 254 -13.28 29.16 8.20
N LEU A 255 -14.25 28.86 9.07
CA LEU A 255 -14.00 28.28 10.39
C LEU A 255 -13.33 26.89 10.26
N TYR A 256 -12.31 26.68 11.10
CA TYR A 256 -11.46 25.49 11.07
C TYR A 256 -10.66 25.30 12.38
N PRO A 257 -10.53 24.05 12.90
CA PRO A 257 -11.47 22.97 12.67
C PRO A 257 -12.91 23.42 12.93
N MET A 258 -13.89 22.69 12.42
CA MET A 258 -15.28 23.09 12.64
C MET A 258 -15.63 23.02 14.14
N PRO A 259 -16.13 24.12 14.75
CA PRO A 259 -16.58 24.06 16.13
C PRO A 259 -17.75 23.12 16.34
N LYS A 260 -17.77 22.41 17.47
CA LYS A 260 -18.86 21.50 17.84
C LYS A 260 -20.17 22.23 18.10
N GLU A 261 -20.12 23.36 18.80
CA GLU A 261 -21.29 24.21 19.03
C GLU A 261 -21.04 25.63 18.48
N LEU A 262 -21.91 26.03 17.55
CA LEU A 262 -21.80 27.28 16.82
C LEU A 262 -23.17 27.93 16.67
N HIS A 263 -23.33 29.13 17.23
CA HIS A 263 -24.54 29.93 17.11
C HIS A 263 -24.21 31.35 16.66
N PHE A 264 -24.62 31.73 15.45
CA PHE A 264 -24.46 33.11 14.98
C PHE A 264 -25.40 34.05 15.76
N SER A 265 -24.83 35.05 16.42
CA SER A 265 -25.55 35.91 17.38
C SER A 265 -25.93 37.29 16.83
N GLY A 266 -25.61 37.59 15.57
CA GLY A 266 -25.94 38.88 14.94
C GLY A 266 -25.51 38.98 13.47
N GLN A 267 -25.59 40.19 12.93
CA GLN A 267 -25.15 40.48 11.56
C GLN A 267 -23.64 40.75 11.48
N GLU A 268 -23.06 40.46 10.33
CA GLU A 268 -21.68 40.80 9.96
C GLU A 268 -21.41 42.30 10.17
N PHE A 269 -20.21 42.65 10.63
CA PHE A 269 -19.81 44.04 10.80
C PHE A 269 -18.34 44.27 10.49
N ALA A 270 -17.98 45.51 10.15
CA ALA A 270 -16.59 45.91 9.91
C ALA A 270 -15.76 45.91 11.21
N PHE A 271 -14.63 45.21 11.20
CA PHE A 271 -13.69 45.15 12.30
C PHE A 271 -12.54 46.14 12.05
N ASN A 272 -12.55 47.27 12.77
CA ASN A 272 -11.45 48.24 12.74
C ASN A 272 -10.57 48.05 13.99
N PRO A 273 -9.32 47.54 13.89
CA PRO A 273 -8.46 47.29 15.05
C PRO A 273 -8.25 48.50 15.96
N ALA A 274 -8.17 49.71 15.40
CA ALA A 274 -7.98 50.94 16.19
C ALA A 274 -9.14 51.26 17.14
N ALA A 275 -10.32 50.67 16.91
CA ALA A 275 -11.50 50.84 17.76
C ALA A 275 -11.63 49.78 18.87
N TRP A 276 -10.64 48.88 19.00
CA TRP A 276 -10.63 47.79 19.97
C TRP A 276 -9.42 47.86 20.90
N SER A 277 -9.68 47.51 22.16
CA SER A 277 -8.66 47.25 23.16
C SER A 277 -8.65 45.77 23.55
N VAL A 278 -7.51 45.27 24.04
CA VAL A 278 -7.33 43.89 24.50
C VAL A 278 -6.97 43.90 25.99
N GLN A 279 -7.76 43.17 26.78
CA GLN A 279 -7.51 42.87 28.18
C GLN A 279 -7.27 41.37 28.35
N ARG A 280 -6.12 41.02 28.94
CA ARG A 280 -5.69 39.63 29.15
C ARG A 280 -5.56 39.37 30.65
N HIS A 281 -6.26 38.35 31.13
CA HIS A 281 -6.20 37.85 32.51
C HIS A 281 -5.19 36.72 32.67
N ASN A 282 -4.66 36.18 31.57
CA ASN A 282 -3.63 35.15 31.54
C ASN A 282 -2.61 35.46 30.43
N GLY A 283 -1.30 35.34 30.71
CA GLY A 283 -0.24 35.67 29.75
C GLY A 283 0.14 34.54 28.77
N THR A 284 -0.29 33.30 29.03
CA THR A 284 0.06 32.11 28.22
C THR A 284 -0.63 32.06 26.85
N ASP A 285 -1.55 32.99 26.61
CA ASP A 285 -2.30 33.16 25.38
C ASP A 285 -1.59 34.02 24.33
N ALA A 286 -0.40 34.56 24.66
CA ALA A 286 0.37 35.44 23.79
C ALA A 286 0.60 34.88 22.37
N PRO A 287 0.87 33.58 22.17
CA PRO A 287 0.97 33.00 20.82
C PRO A 287 -0.35 33.03 20.05
N GLY A 288 -1.49 32.86 20.75
CA GLY A 288 -2.82 32.99 20.17
C GLY A 288 -3.09 34.41 19.69
N LEU A 289 -2.82 35.42 20.53
CA LEU A 289 -2.94 36.83 20.16
C LEU A 289 -1.99 37.20 19.00
N GLN A 290 -0.76 36.67 18.98
CA GLN A 290 0.17 36.87 17.87
C GLN A 290 -0.39 36.31 16.56
N ALA A 291 -0.94 35.09 16.58
CA ALA A 291 -1.58 34.50 15.41
C ALA A 291 -2.80 35.31 14.93
N PHE A 292 -3.59 35.86 15.87
CA PHE A 292 -4.71 36.76 15.55
C PHE A 292 -4.24 38.06 14.88
N ARG A 293 -3.17 38.69 15.42
CA ARG A 293 -2.54 39.87 14.80
C ARG A 293 -2.04 39.58 13.39
N GLN A 294 -1.43 38.42 13.17
CA GLN A 294 -1.03 38.00 11.82
C GLN A 294 -2.24 37.85 10.90
N ARG A 295 -3.36 37.29 11.39
CA ARG A 295 -4.59 37.16 10.60
C ARG A 295 -5.21 38.52 10.26
N LEU A 296 -5.14 39.51 11.15
CA LEU A 296 -5.54 40.89 10.84
C LEU A 296 -4.73 41.45 9.66
N GLN A 297 -3.40 41.25 9.66
CA GLN A 297 -2.54 41.67 8.55
C GLN A 297 -2.90 40.95 7.24
N ASP A 298 -3.18 39.64 7.29
CA ASP A 298 -3.62 38.88 6.11
C ASP A 298 -4.93 39.44 5.53
N CYS A 299 -5.81 40.01 6.38
CA CYS A 299 -7.07 40.62 5.98
C CYS A 299 -6.93 42.10 5.54
N GLY A 300 -5.70 42.63 5.50
CA GLY A 300 -5.42 44.03 5.15
C GLY A 300 -5.66 45.03 6.30
N LEU A 301 -5.82 44.55 7.54
CA LEU A 301 -6.04 45.38 8.73
C LEU A 301 -4.71 45.58 9.48
N THR A 302 -4.04 46.71 9.23
CA THR A 302 -2.69 47.00 9.76
C THR A 302 -2.69 47.87 11.02
N ASP A 303 -3.83 48.46 11.38
CA ASP A 303 -3.93 49.28 12.59
C ASP A 303 -3.64 48.45 13.85
N ALA A 304 -3.05 49.09 14.86
CA ALA A 304 -2.69 48.42 16.11
C ALA A 304 -3.91 48.22 17.02
N LEU A 305 -4.00 47.04 17.65
CA LEU A 305 -4.87 46.81 18.81
C LEU A 305 -4.23 47.44 20.05
N ALA A 306 -4.96 48.30 20.76
CA ALA A 306 -4.50 48.86 22.03
C ALA A 306 -4.50 47.76 23.11
N GLU A 307 -3.49 47.73 23.99
CA GLU A 307 -3.49 46.86 25.19
C GLU A 307 -3.93 47.66 26.43
N GLY A 308 -4.78 47.07 27.28
CA GLY A 308 -5.27 47.67 28.53
C GLY A 308 -6.78 47.87 28.61
N GLU A 309 -7.26 48.46 29.72
CA GLU A 309 -8.67 48.76 29.97
C GLU A 309 -9.13 49.98 29.16
N GLY A 310 -9.54 49.75 27.91
CA GLY A 310 -10.11 50.79 27.06
C GLY A 310 -11.58 51.11 27.42
N THR A 311 -12.03 52.33 27.11
CA THR A 311 -13.42 52.79 27.38
C THR A 311 -14.42 52.47 26.25
N GLY A 312 -14.00 51.76 25.19
CA GLY A 312 -14.78 51.46 23.98
C GLY A 312 -15.07 49.97 23.77
N ASN A 313 -14.82 49.45 22.56
CA ASN A 313 -14.91 48.00 22.29
C ASN A 313 -13.70 47.28 22.93
N LEU A 314 -13.94 46.09 23.46
CA LEU A 314 -12.98 45.36 24.27
C LEU A 314 -12.98 43.87 23.92
N ILE A 315 -11.78 43.30 23.75
CA ILE A 315 -11.54 41.86 23.72
C ILE A 315 -11.02 41.47 25.10
N VAL A 316 -11.75 40.62 25.82
CA VAL A 316 -11.35 40.09 27.12
C VAL A 316 -10.98 38.63 26.95
N SER A 317 -9.84 38.22 27.49
CA SER A 317 -9.31 36.86 27.38
C SER A 317 -8.76 36.37 28.72
N GLY A 318 -8.98 35.10 29.04
CA GLY A 318 -8.60 34.51 30.32
C GLY A 318 -9.01 33.05 30.44
N LEU A 319 -8.65 32.39 31.54
CA LEU A 319 -9.22 31.08 31.82
C LEU A 319 -10.69 31.22 32.20
N PHE A 320 -11.46 30.17 31.98
CA PHE A 320 -12.90 30.16 32.22
C PHE A 320 -13.25 30.58 33.66
N ALA A 321 -12.43 30.18 34.64
CA ALA A 321 -12.60 30.54 36.05
C ALA A 321 -12.32 32.04 36.34
N ASP A 322 -11.56 32.72 35.48
CA ASP A 322 -11.13 34.11 35.68
C ASP A 322 -12.15 35.12 35.15
N LEU A 323 -13.13 34.67 34.35
CA LEU A 323 -14.06 35.53 33.60
C LEU A 323 -15.55 35.35 33.96
N PRO A 324 -15.95 35.21 35.25
CA PRO A 324 -17.35 34.93 35.60
C PRO A 324 -18.31 36.06 35.21
N THR A 325 -17.85 37.31 35.28
CA THR A 325 -18.65 38.50 34.94
C THR A 325 -18.89 38.59 33.43
N GLU A 326 -17.85 38.34 32.64
CA GLU A 326 -17.90 38.35 31.19
C GLU A 326 -18.75 37.19 30.68
N LEU A 327 -18.57 35.99 31.23
CA LEU A 327 -19.36 34.81 30.86
C LEU A 327 -20.86 35.00 31.17
N ALA A 328 -21.23 35.76 32.19
CA ALA A 328 -22.63 36.11 32.46
C ALA A 328 -23.27 36.92 31.31
N LEU A 329 -22.48 37.73 30.58
CA LEU A 329 -22.96 38.45 29.39
C LEU A 329 -23.31 37.51 28.23
N LEU A 330 -22.79 36.27 28.25
CA LEU A 330 -23.06 35.21 27.28
C LEU A 330 -24.09 34.19 27.80
N SER A 331 -24.89 34.56 28.80
CA SER A 331 -25.85 33.66 29.48
C SER A 331 -25.18 32.46 30.17
N SER A 332 -23.97 32.64 30.70
CA SER A 332 -23.24 31.65 31.50
C SER A 332 -23.13 30.27 30.83
N PRO A 333 -22.46 30.18 29.66
CA PRO A 333 -22.28 28.91 28.97
C PRO A 333 -21.53 27.91 29.86
N ALA A 334 -21.71 26.61 29.63
CA ALA A 334 -21.03 25.57 30.42
C ALA A 334 -19.51 25.56 30.16
N LEU A 335 -18.73 25.12 31.16
CA LEU A 335 -17.29 24.88 31.01
C LEU A 335 -17.04 23.77 29.96
N PRO A 336 -16.27 24.02 28.90
CA PRO A 336 -15.90 22.99 27.93
C PRO A 336 -14.95 21.94 28.54
N PRO A 337 -14.84 20.74 27.93
CA PRO A 337 -13.78 19.78 28.25
C PRO A 337 -12.37 20.36 28.05
N ARG A 338 -11.36 19.63 28.53
CA ARG A 338 -9.92 19.97 28.39
C ARG A 338 -9.56 20.38 26.96
N GLN A 339 -8.71 21.39 26.82
CA GLN A 339 -8.35 22.06 25.56
C GLN A 339 -9.52 22.77 24.85
N GLY A 340 -10.69 22.80 25.46
CA GLY A 340 -11.85 23.48 24.95
C GLY A 340 -11.91 24.94 25.36
N TYR A 341 -12.79 25.70 24.72
CA TYR A 341 -12.95 27.13 24.93
C TYR A 341 -14.37 27.60 24.62
N VAL A 342 -14.69 28.77 25.18
CA VAL A 342 -15.86 29.58 24.83
C VAL A 342 -15.37 30.85 24.14
N LEU A 343 -16.00 31.20 23.02
CA LEU A 343 -15.85 32.48 22.34
C LEU A 343 -17.23 33.09 22.15
N GLY A 344 -17.43 34.34 22.54
CA GLY A 344 -18.73 35.00 22.39
C GLY A 344 -18.64 36.49 22.16
N PHE A 345 -19.71 37.05 21.56
CA PHE A 345 -19.89 38.48 21.33
C PHE A 345 -21.06 39.00 22.17
N ALA A 346 -20.88 40.15 22.82
CA ALA A 346 -21.91 40.83 23.59
C ALA A 346 -21.83 42.36 23.41
N GLY A 347 -22.85 43.07 23.90
CA GLY A 347 -22.91 44.53 23.89
C GLY A 347 -23.35 45.14 22.55
N GLN A 348 -23.46 46.47 22.54
CA GLN A 348 -23.92 47.28 21.41
C GLN A 348 -22.72 47.89 20.64
N PRO A 349 -22.89 48.34 19.38
CA PRO A 349 -21.83 49.03 18.63
C PRO A 349 -21.18 50.17 19.43
N GLY A 350 -19.84 50.20 19.47
CA GLY A 350 -19.07 51.17 20.26
C GLY A 350 -18.78 50.74 21.72
N GLN A 351 -19.50 49.74 22.24
CA GLN A 351 -19.27 49.10 23.54
C GLN A 351 -19.30 47.58 23.42
N ARG A 352 -18.88 47.03 22.27
CA ARG A 352 -18.88 45.59 22.05
C ARG A 352 -17.87 44.89 22.95
N ARG A 353 -18.17 43.65 23.28
CA ARG A 353 -17.30 42.73 24.00
C ARG A 353 -17.09 41.48 23.16
N ILE A 354 -15.83 41.09 22.98
CA ILE A 354 -15.44 39.75 22.52
C ILE A 354 -14.81 39.06 23.71
N ILE A 355 -15.36 37.91 24.09
CA ILE A 355 -14.96 37.20 25.30
C ILE A 355 -14.35 35.87 24.86
N LEU A 356 -13.11 35.61 25.28
CA LEU A 356 -12.34 34.41 24.99
C LEU A 356 -12.01 33.69 26.31
N ALA A 357 -12.68 32.58 26.60
CA ALA A 357 -12.52 31.85 27.85
C ALA A 357 -12.03 30.43 27.58
N GLY A 358 -10.78 30.13 27.91
CA GLY A 358 -10.21 28.78 27.78
C GLY A 358 -10.53 27.91 28.99
N SER A 359 -10.86 26.63 28.78
CA SER A 359 -10.93 25.63 29.86
C SER A 359 -9.56 25.40 30.51
N ASP A 360 -8.50 25.54 29.72
CA ASP A 360 -7.09 25.54 30.08
C ASP A 360 -6.31 26.47 29.13
N GLU A 361 -4.99 26.51 29.28
CA GLU A 361 -4.11 27.39 28.49
C GLU A 361 -4.11 27.04 26.99
N ASP A 362 -4.26 25.76 26.62
CA ASP A 362 -4.36 25.32 25.23
C ASP A 362 -5.67 25.82 24.63
N GLY A 363 -6.79 25.62 25.34
CA GLY A 363 -8.10 26.11 24.92
C GLY A 363 -8.11 27.63 24.74
N LEU A 364 -7.48 28.38 25.65
CA LEU A 364 -7.38 29.83 25.54
C LEU A 364 -6.60 30.26 24.29
N ARG A 365 -5.46 29.61 24.01
CA ARG A 365 -4.70 29.81 22.76
C ARG A 365 -5.56 29.52 21.52
N TYR A 366 -6.38 28.46 21.55
CA TYR A 366 -7.24 28.07 20.44
C TYR A 366 -8.44 29.02 20.23
N ALA A 367 -8.96 29.64 21.29
CA ALA A 367 -10.01 30.65 21.19
C ALA A 367 -9.58 31.84 20.31
N TRP A 368 -8.33 32.28 20.45
CA TRP A 368 -7.75 33.33 19.60
C TRP A 368 -7.65 32.91 18.11
N LEU A 369 -7.29 31.65 17.84
CA LEU A 369 -7.25 31.13 16.47
C LEU A 369 -8.66 31.12 15.85
N THR A 370 -9.67 30.69 16.62
CA THR A 370 -11.07 30.69 16.18
C THR A 370 -11.58 32.10 15.93
N LEU A 371 -11.22 33.07 16.78
CA LEU A 371 -11.55 34.47 16.53
C LEU A 371 -10.95 34.97 15.22
N GLY A 372 -9.70 34.60 14.92
CA GLY A 372 -9.06 34.92 13.64
C GLY A 372 -9.79 34.32 12.44
N ASN A 373 -10.32 33.10 12.58
CA ASN A 373 -11.04 32.42 11.51
C ASN A 373 -12.47 32.97 11.28
N LEU A 374 -12.99 33.82 12.17
CA LEU A 374 -14.22 34.59 11.95
C LEU A 374 -14.00 35.86 11.11
N LEU A 375 -12.76 36.32 10.94
CA LEU A 375 -12.41 37.45 10.08
C LEU A 375 -12.42 37.06 8.60
N ARG A 376 -12.99 37.93 7.78
CA ARG A 376 -12.95 37.84 6.31
C ARG A 376 -11.90 38.75 5.71
N GLU A 377 -11.41 38.38 4.53
CA GLU A 377 -10.67 39.32 3.68
C GLU A 377 -11.53 40.55 3.37
N GLY A 378 -10.94 41.74 3.57
CA GLY A 378 -11.69 43.01 3.53
C GLY A 378 -12.11 43.51 4.91
N GLY A 379 -11.88 42.74 5.97
CA GLY A 379 -11.88 43.24 7.36
C GLY A 379 -13.24 43.24 8.06
N SER A 380 -14.19 42.41 7.62
CA SER A 380 -15.43 42.15 8.35
C SER A 380 -15.34 40.91 9.25
N ILE A 381 -16.23 40.83 10.24
CA ILE A 381 -16.32 39.70 11.18
C ILE A 381 -17.79 39.33 11.45
N PHE A 382 -18.04 38.02 11.59
CA PHE A 382 -19.35 37.51 11.99
C PHE A 382 -19.40 37.24 13.51
N PRO A 383 -20.34 37.86 14.25
CA PRO A 383 -20.53 37.57 15.66
C PRO A 383 -21.14 36.18 15.86
N ALA A 384 -20.55 35.39 16.76
CA ALA A 384 -21.02 34.07 17.12
C ALA A 384 -20.76 33.74 18.59
N LEU A 385 -21.61 32.88 19.17
CA LEU A 385 -21.31 32.14 20.38
C LEU A 385 -20.80 30.76 19.99
N ILE A 386 -19.59 30.42 20.42
CA ILE A 386 -18.89 29.18 20.11
C ILE A 386 -18.52 28.50 21.42
N ARG A 387 -18.82 27.20 21.51
CA ARG A 387 -18.27 26.31 22.53
C ARG A 387 -17.65 25.10 21.83
N ASP A 388 -16.36 24.85 22.07
CA ASP A 388 -15.62 23.89 21.24
C ASP A 388 -14.49 23.20 22.01
N TRP A 389 -14.11 21.99 21.57
CA TRP A 389 -13.08 21.14 22.18
C TRP A 389 -12.69 20.00 21.21
N PRO A 390 -11.49 19.40 21.35
CA PRO A 390 -11.09 18.26 20.52
C PRO A 390 -11.61 16.92 21.05
N ASP A 391 -11.85 15.96 20.15
CA ASP A 391 -12.13 14.57 20.54
C ASP A 391 -10.85 13.77 20.83
N CYS A 392 -9.75 14.04 20.11
CA CYS A 392 -8.44 13.46 20.40
C CYS A 392 -7.57 14.48 21.14
N LEU A 393 -7.25 14.25 22.43
CA LEU A 393 -6.49 15.21 23.24
C LEU A 393 -5.02 15.37 22.82
N ARG A 394 -4.45 14.38 22.14
CA ARG A 394 -3.14 14.50 21.50
C ARG A 394 -3.22 14.15 20.02
N ARG A 395 -2.72 15.08 19.21
CA ARG A 395 -2.87 15.10 17.76
C ARG A 395 -1.48 15.30 17.17
N GLY A 396 -0.97 14.24 16.54
CA GLY A 396 0.43 14.17 16.11
C GLY A 396 0.60 14.21 14.61
N ILE A 397 1.63 14.94 14.15
CA ILE A 397 2.13 14.88 12.77
C ILE A 397 3.64 14.69 12.76
N GLU A 398 4.17 14.25 11.62
CA GLU A 398 5.60 14.06 11.41
C GLU A 398 6.26 15.32 10.85
N ILE A 399 7.47 15.63 11.34
CA ILE A 399 8.31 16.69 10.79
C ILE A 399 9.63 16.13 10.28
N SER A 400 10.05 16.58 9.11
CA SER A 400 11.39 16.37 8.56
C SER A 400 11.99 17.72 8.14
N GLY A 401 13.29 17.77 7.85
CA GLY A 401 13.92 19.01 7.40
C GLY A 401 14.29 20.00 8.52
N PRO A 402 14.60 21.27 8.14
CA PRO A 402 15.23 22.23 9.03
C PRO A 402 14.31 22.66 10.17
N LEU A 403 14.92 22.99 11.31
CA LEU A 403 14.24 23.59 12.46
C LEU A 403 13.74 24.99 12.08
N SER A 404 12.44 25.12 11.84
CA SER A 404 11.79 26.39 11.46
C SER A 404 10.57 26.68 12.32
N SER A 405 10.48 27.91 12.83
CA SER A 405 9.31 28.43 13.53
C SER A 405 8.04 28.36 12.67
N ASP A 406 8.17 28.45 11.34
CA ASP A 406 7.02 28.41 10.43
C ASP A 406 6.27 27.07 10.54
N PHE A 407 7.00 25.96 10.71
CA PHE A 407 6.37 24.65 10.92
C PHE A 407 5.61 24.57 12.23
N VAL A 408 6.15 25.18 13.29
CA VAL A 408 5.52 25.23 14.60
C VAL A 408 4.26 26.10 14.55
N ASP A 409 4.33 27.27 13.94
CA ASP A 409 3.19 28.16 13.75
C ASP A 409 2.08 27.51 12.91
N MET A 410 2.46 26.73 11.90
CA MET A 410 1.54 25.98 11.07
C MET A 410 0.85 24.87 11.86
N ALA A 411 1.61 24.07 12.62
CA ALA A 411 1.05 23.06 13.53
C ALA A 411 0.11 23.69 14.57
N PHE A 412 0.50 24.83 15.13
CA PHE A 412 -0.32 25.57 16.09
C PHE A 412 -1.65 26.02 15.49
N ARG A 413 -1.65 26.60 14.27
CA ARG A 413 -2.87 26.98 13.55
C ARG A 413 -3.78 25.78 13.23
N MET A 414 -3.18 24.61 13.00
CA MET A 414 -3.90 23.34 12.85
C MET A 414 -4.42 22.77 14.18
N ARG A 415 -4.07 23.37 15.32
CA ARG A 415 -4.32 22.86 16.68
C ARG A 415 -3.65 21.50 16.93
N ILE A 416 -2.56 21.20 16.23
CA ILE A 416 -1.67 20.06 16.48
C ILE A 416 -0.83 20.36 17.72
N ASN A 417 -0.68 19.38 18.60
CA ASN A 417 0.05 19.54 19.87
C ASN A 417 1.16 18.50 20.09
N LEU A 418 1.50 17.73 19.05
CA LEU A 418 2.62 16.79 19.05
C LEU A 418 3.33 16.79 17.70
N LEU A 419 4.62 17.11 17.68
CA LEU A 419 5.48 17.02 16.51
C LEU A 419 6.46 15.86 16.68
N HIS A 420 6.45 14.91 15.77
CA HIS A 420 7.40 13.79 15.77
C HIS A 420 8.61 14.09 14.89
N ARG A 421 9.80 14.10 15.48
CA ARG A 421 11.09 14.25 14.78
C ARG A 421 11.81 12.91 14.74
N GLY A 422 11.94 12.34 13.53
CA GLY A 422 12.63 11.08 13.32
C GLY A 422 14.13 11.16 13.66
N ARG A 423 14.73 10.03 14.05
CA ARG A 423 16.14 9.94 14.49
C ARG A 423 17.14 10.54 13.48
N HIS A 424 16.96 10.25 12.20
CA HIS A 424 17.85 10.73 11.15
C HIS A 424 17.86 12.26 11.04
N ALA A 425 16.71 12.91 11.26
CA ALA A 425 16.60 14.36 11.27
C ALA A 425 17.33 14.99 12.47
N TYR A 426 17.26 14.35 13.65
CA TYR A 426 18.00 14.82 14.81
C TYR A 426 19.52 14.73 14.62
N SER A 427 20.03 13.65 14.03
CA SER A 427 21.47 13.50 13.79
C SER A 427 22.06 14.54 12.82
N SER A 428 21.22 15.22 12.02
CA SER A 428 21.63 16.34 11.17
C SER A 428 21.61 17.69 11.88
N ASP A 429 20.99 17.81 13.06
CA ASP A 429 20.90 19.04 13.82
C ASP A 429 22.20 19.27 14.60
N LYS A 430 23.16 19.93 13.96
CA LYS A 430 24.48 20.19 14.58
C LYS A 430 24.44 21.31 15.62
N ASP A 431 23.42 22.18 15.57
CA ASP A 431 23.29 23.33 16.47
C ASP A 431 22.32 23.05 17.61
N ARG A 432 22.87 22.77 18.80
CA ARG A 432 22.12 22.50 20.03
C ARG A 432 21.32 23.72 20.51
N GLU A 433 21.80 24.93 20.23
CA GLU A 433 21.08 26.16 20.61
C GLU A 433 19.82 26.31 19.76
N GLN A 434 19.95 26.09 18.45
CA GLN A 434 18.81 26.10 17.53
C GLN A 434 17.75 25.07 17.92
N VAL A 435 18.15 23.85 18.32
CA VAL A 435 17.23 22.81 18.80
C VAL A 435 16.49 23.27 20.05
N ARG A 436 17.19 23.87 21.02
CA ARG A 436 16.58 24.36 22.26
C ARG A 436 15.54 25.45 21.96
N GLN A 437 15.93 26.46 21.18
CA GLN A 437 15.05 27.56 20.78
C GLN A 437 13.81 27.07 20.04
N PHE A 438 13.96 26.08 19.14
CA PHE A 438 12.84 25.46 18.45
C PHE A 438 11.88 24.75 19.42
N ASN A 439 12.41 23.98 20.38
CA ASN A 439 11.61 23.26 21.36
C ASN A 439 10.88 24.21 22.32
N ASP A 440 11.55 25.28 22.78
CA ASP A 440 10.93 26.31 23.62
C ASP A 440 9.80 27.03 22.87
N TYR A 441 10.06 27.43 21.63
CA TYR A 441 9.07 28.09 20.78
C TYR A 441 7.83 27.21 20.51
N ALA A 442 8.02 25.91 20.35
CA ALA A 442 6.95 24.93 20.25
C ALA A 442 6.18 24.76 21.56
N PHE A 443 6.90 24.66 22.68
CA PHE A 443 6.30 24.50 24.01
C PHE A 443 5.42 25.71 24.40
N GLU A 444 5.87 26.93 24.12
CA GLU A 444 5.07 28.16 24.33
C GLU A 444 3.71 28.11 23.61
N ARG A 445 3.62 27.39 22.49
CA ARG A 445 2.39 27.19 21.71
C ARG A 445 1.57 25.97 22.16
N GLY A 446 1.96 25.29 23.23
CA GLY A 446 1.32 24.06 23.71
C GLY A 446 1.68 22.82 22.88
N ILE A 447 2.83 22.82 22.18
CA ILE A 447 3.25 21.75 21.28
C ILE A 447 4.43 20.99 21.87
N LEU A 448 4.29 19.68 22.04
CA LEU A 448 5.39 18.82 22.42
C LEU A 448 6.18 18.38 21.19
N VAL A 449 7.51 18.54 21.23
CA VAL A 449 8.40 17.92 20.25
C VAL A 449 8.87 16.58 20.78
N GLU A 450 8.61 15.52 20.03
CA GLU A 450 8.99 14.13 20.31
C GLU A 450 10.20 13.73 19.48
N ILE A 451 11.17 13.10 20.13
CA ILE A 451 12.38 12.55 19.51
C ILE A 451 12.39 11.01 19.58
N ALA A 452 12.88 10.35 18.53
CA ALA A 452 12.91 8.89 18.42
C ALA A 452 14.29 8.27 18.71
N PHE A 453 14.31 7.26 19.58
CA PHE A 453 15.46 6.40 19.87
C PHE A 453 15.07 4.92 19.79
N HIS A 454 16.05 4.04 19.62
CA HIS A 454 15.84 2.61 19.86
C HIS A 454 16.14 2.27 21.32
N THR A 455 15.72 1.10 21.79
CA THR A 455 16.05 0.58 23.13
C THR A 455 17.47 0.00 23.22
N ASN A 456 18.42 0.55 22.45
CA ASN A 456 19.81 0.12 22.49
C ASN A 456 20.48 0.56 23.80
N VAL A 457 21.29 -0.32 24.39
CA VAL A 457 22.08 -0.02 25.60
C VAL A 457 23.39 0.70 25.29
N LEU A 458 23.86 0.68 24.03
CA LEU A 458 24.99 1.48 23.54
C LEU A 458 24.71 2.05 22.14
N ASP A 459 25.13 3.28 21.88
CA ASP A 459 25.15 3.88 20.54
C ASP A 459 26.53 3.65 19.91
N LEU A 460 26.57 2.97 18.77
CA LEU A 460 27.80 2.60 18.07
C LEU A 460 28.27 3.68 17.08
N GLY A 461 27.46 4.73 16.89
CA GLY A 461 27.79 5.86 16.03
C GLY A 461 27.71 5.56 14.52
N PRO A 462 28.09 6.53 13.68
CA PRO A 462 27.97 6.43 12.22
C PRO A 462 28.88 5.34 11.61
N ASP A 463 30.02 5.05 12.24
CA ASP A 463 30.98 4.06 11.76
C ASP A 463 30.63 2.62 12.14
N TYR A 464 29.42 2.37 12.65
CA TYR A 464 29.03 1.07 13.19
C TYR A 464 29.23 -0.10 12.20
N GLN A 465 29.19 0.18 10.89
CA GLN A 465 29.39 -0.80 9.84
C GLN A 465 30.72 -1.55 9.97
N LYS A 466 31.76 -0.93 10.56
CA LYS A 466 33.06 -1.60 10.82
C LYS A 466 32.98 -2.73 11.86
N TYR A 467 31.92 -2.74 12.67
CA TYR A 467 31.69 -3.78 13.68
C TYR A 467 30.86 -4.95 13.15
N ILE A 468 30.29 -4.85 11.95
CA ILE A 468 29.51 -5.92 11.34
C ILE A 468 30.48 -7.03 10.92
N THR A 469 30.41 -8.16 11.60
CA THR A 469 31.24 -9.33 11.28
C THR A 469 30.88 -9.86 9.88
N PRO A 470 31.86 -10.30 9.06
CA PRO A 470 31.58 -10.92 7.76
C PRO A 470 30.51 -12.01 7.87
N GLY A 471 29.53 -11.96 6.96
CA GLY A 471 28.38 -12.86 6.97
C GLY A 471 27.11 -12.24 7.56
N TYR A 472 27.22 -11.24 8.43
CA TYR A 472 26.06 -10.55 8.99
C TYR A 472 25.70 -9.29 8.19
N ASN A 473 24.53 -8.72 8.47
CA ASN A 473 24.08 -7.44 7.92
C ASN A 473 23.78 -6.45 9.06
N SER A 474 23.42 -5.22 8.71
CA SER A 474 23.11 -4.18 9.70
C SER A 474 21.85 -4.44 10.52
N HIS A 475 21.07 -5.48 10.23
CA HIS A 475 19.82 -5.79 10.93
C HIS A 475 19.94 -6.89 11.99
N TYR A 476 21.10 -7.52 12.11
CA TYR A 476 21.49 -8.31 13.26
C TYR A 476 22.96 -8.71 13.04
N TYR A 477 23.83 -8.47 14.02
CA TYR A 477 25.21 -8.93 13.96
C TYR A 477 25.79 -9.19 15.34
N MET A 478 26.77 -10.10 15.43
CA MET A 478 27.46 -10.35 16.69
C MET A 478 28.32 -9.14 17.04
N TYR A 479 28.12 -8.57 18.22
CA TYR A 479 28.86 -7.41 18.70
C TYR A 479 29.24 -7.63 20.16
N LYS A 480 30.46 -8.12 20.42
CA LYS A 480 30.92 -8.46 21.78
C LYS A 480 29.96 -9.41 22.51
N PRO A 481 29.61 -10.58 21.94
CA PRO A 481 28.72 -11.54 22.56
C PRO A 481 29.22 -12.05 23.92
N GLU A 482 30.54 -12.06 24.14
CA GLU A 482 31.17 -12.36 25.43
C GLU A 482 30.79 -11.37 26.53
N GLU A 483 30.49 -10.12 26.17
CA GLU A 483 29.97 -9.09 27.07
C GLU A 483 28.43 -9.11 27.17
N GLY A 484 27.78 -10.06 26.50
CA GLY A 484 26.32 -10.16 26.44
C GLY A 484 25.66 -9.14 25.52
N LEU A 485 26.34 -8.73 24.46
CA LEU A 485 25.88 -7.71 23.52
C LEU A 485 25.73 -8.26 22.09
N PHE A 486 24.72 -7.76 21.39
CA PHE A 486 24.57 -7.96 19.95
C PHE A 486 24.21 -6.64 19.26
N GLY A 487 24.49 -6.54 17.97
CA GLY A 487 24.28 -5.34 17.16
C GLY A 487 22.97 -5.35 16.38
N TYR A 488 22.29 -4.21 16.36
CA TYR A 488 21.17 -3.92 15.45
C TYR A 488 21.24 -2.45 15.01
N LEU A 489 21.28 -2.24 13.69
CA LEU A 489 21.63 -0.97 13.06
C LEU A 489 22.91 -0.43 13.71
N ASN A 490 22.93 0.83 14.11
CA ASN A 490 24.04 1.46 14.82
C ASN A 490 23.90 1.40 16.36
N GLY A 491 23.23 0.40 16.90
CA GLY A 491 23.10 0.21 18.35
C GLY A 491 23.57 -1.18 18.79
N ALA A 492 24.03 -1.29 20.05
CA ALA A 492 24.18 -2.57 20.72
C ALA A 492 23.05 -2.79 21.74
N TYR A 493 22.60 -4.04 21.87
CA TYR A 493 21.41 -4.42 22.62
C TYR A 493 21.73 -5.56 23.58
N SER A 494 21.02 -5.54 24.71
CA SER A 494 20.95 -6.58 25.71
C SER A 494 19.71 -6.32 26.57
N TRP A 495 19.06 -7.36 27.06
CA TRP A 495 18.00 -7.24 28.05
C TRP A 495 18.52 -7.45 29.49
N SER A 496 19.76 -7.90 29.64
CA SER A 496 20.37 -8.24 30.93
C SER A 496 21.46 -7.27 31.40
N ARG A 497 21.99 -6.38 30.54
CA ARG A 497 23.02 -5.37 30.90
C ARG A 497 22.43 -4.10 31.53
N ASP A 498 21.91 -4.22 32.74
CA ASP A 498 21.28 -3.12 33.51
C ASP A 498 22.24 -1.93 33.72
N ASP A 499 23.54 -2.20 33.85
CA ASP A 499 24.60 -1.19 33.97
C ASP A 499 24.68 -0.29 32.73
N LEU A 500 24.68 -0.89 31.54
CA LEU A 500 24.73 -0.16 30.27
C LEU A 500 23.39 0.52 29.97
N ALA A 501 22.27 -0.15 30.25
CA ALA A 501 20.95 0.44 30.12
C ALA A 501 20.81 1.70 30.99
N ARG A 502 21.26 1.65 32.25
CA ARG A 502 21.22 2.80 33.16
C ARG A 502 22.14 3.92 32.70
N ALA A 503 23.38 3.61 32.30
CA ALA A 503 24.30 4.61 31.76
C ALA A 503 23.74 5.31 30.52
N ARG A 504 23.12 4.55 29.61
CA ARG A 504 22.45 5.11 28.42
C ARG A 504 21.22 5.93 28.79
N GLY A 505 20.40 5.48 29.74
CA GLY A 505 19.27 6.24 30.25
C GLY A 505 19.67 7.60 30.84
N GLN A 506 20.75 7.64 31.62
CA GLN A 506 21.31 8.87 32.18
C GLN A 506 21.81 9.82 31.09
N GLN A 507 22.49 9.28 30.07
CA GLN A 507 22.95 10.07 28.93
C GLN A 507 21.76 10.71 28.19
N LEU A 508 20.73 9.92 27.87
CA LEU A 508 19.53 10.40 27.19
C LEU A 508 18.78 11.43 28.04
N ALA A 509 18.61 11.18 29.34
CA ALA A 509 17.94 12.09 30.26
C ALA A 509 18.63 13.45 30.32
N LYS A 510 19.95 13.47 30.44
CA LYS A 510 20.73 14.70 30.40
C LYS A 510 20.59 15.41 29.06
N GLU A 511 20.74 14.68 27.95
CA GLU A 511 20.65 15.27 26.62
C GLU A 511 19.27 15.88 26.35
N MET A 512 18.20 15.18 26.71
CA MET A 512 16.83 15.67 26.58
C MET A 512 16.57 16.89 27.45
N LYS A 513 17.10 16.91 28.68
CA LYS A 513 16.97 18.04 29.60
C LYS A 513 17.68 19.27 29.04
N ASP A 514 18.92 19.11 28.55
CA ASP A 514 19.74 20.20 27.99
C ASP A 514 19.15 20.81 26.71
N LEU A 515 18.38 20.01 25.95
CA LEU A 515 17.74 20.41 24.70
C LEU A 515 16.25 20.70 24.84
N HIS A 516 15.73 20.67 26.07
CA HIS A 516 14.34 21.00 26.40
C HIS A 516 13.30 20.09 25.72
N PHE A 517 13.65 18.84 25.40
CA PHE A 517 12.64 17.87 24.98
C PHE A 517 11.75 17.48 26.17
N ARG A 518 10.45 17.31 25.92
CA ARG A 518 9.44 16.86 26.90
C ARG A 518 8.71 15.60 26.47
N SER A 519 9.07 15.06 25.30
CA SER A 519 8.51 13.82 24.77
C SER A 519 9.61 12.97 24.12
N ILE A 520 9.58 11.67 24.37
CA ILE A 520 10.48 10.69 23.75
C ILE A 520 9.69 9.48 23.25
N TYR A 521 10.21 8.90 22.18
CA TYR A 521 9.71 7.69 21.55
C TYR A 521 10.82 6.64 21.54
N PHE A 522 10.54 5.48 22.12
CA PHE A 522 11.42 4.30 22.06
C PHE A 522 10.87 3.29 21.05
N HIS A 523 11.75 2.80 20.19
CA HIS A 523 11.48 1.70 19.26
C HIS A 523 12.21 0.43 19.72
N ALA A 524 11.49 -0.68 19.84
CA ALA A 524 12.10 -1.99 20.03
C ALA A 524 12.89 -2.42 18.79
N ILE A 525 13.51 -3.60 18.81
CA ILE A 525 14.17 -4.15 17.63
C ILE A 525 13.09 -4.54 16.60
N ASP A 526 13.14 -3.94 15.41
CA ASP A 526 12.13 -4.08 14.35
C ASP A 526 12.44 -5.25 13.39
N ARG A 527 12.63 -6.47 13.92
CA ARG A 527 13.04 -7.65 13.14
C ARG A 527 12.47 -8.97 13.66
N GLY A 528 12.57 -10.00 12.82
CA GLY A 528 12.12 -11.38 13.10
C GLY A 528 10.62 -11.63 12.93
N GLY A 529 9.86 -10.60 12.54
CA GLY A 529 8.45 -10.73 12.17
C GLY A 529 7.56 -11.23 13.31
N PHE A 530 6.43 -11.85 12.95
CA PHE A 530 5.51 -12.45 13.93
C PHE A 530 6.06 -13.71 14.60
N ASN A 531 6.97 -14.41 13.93
CA ASN A 531 7.47 -15.71 14.37
C ASN A 531 8.61 -15.60 15.39
N ASP A 532 9.41 -14.53 15.32
CA ASP A 532 10.53 -14.27 16.22
C ASP A 532 10.66 -12.77 16.54
N PRO A 533 9.65 -12.14 17.17
CA PRO A 533 9.62 -10.70 17.33
C PRO A 533 10.81 -10.16 18.11
N GLY A 534 11.53 -9.21 17.52
CA GLY A 534 12.75 -8.63 18.09
C GLY A 534 13.98 -9.53 17.99
N ASN A 535 13.92 -10.58 17.15
CA ASN A 535 14.89 -11.69 17.12
C ASN A 535 15.07 -12.34 18.51
N TRP A 536 13.98 -12.45 19.28
CA TRP A 536 13.98 -12.96 20.65
C TRP A 536 14.64 -14.34 20.78
N ALA A 537 14.39 -15.26 19.84
CA ALA A 537 14.98 -16.59 19.81
C ALA A 537 16.50 -16.57 19.60
N ARG A 538 17.07 -15.46 19.09
CA ARG A 538 18.51 -15.27 18.86
C ARG A 538 19.20 -14.53 20.01
N ARG A 539 18.49 -14.20 21.09
CA ARG A 539 19.06 -13.58 22.30
C ARG A 539 20.23 -14.39 22.87
N LEU A 540 21.16 -13.68 23.51
CA LEU A 540 22.41 -14.24 24.01
C LEU A 540 22.22 -15.05 25.29
N PRO A 541 23.19 -15.91 25.68
CA PRO A 541 23.06 -16.79 26.84
C PRO A 541 22.65 -16.07 28.12
N GLN A 542 23.20 -14.88 28.41
CA GLN A 542 22.82 -14.12 29.62
C GLN A 542 21.36 -13.66 29.61
N ASP A 543 20.81 -13.30 28.44
CA ASP A 543 19.41 -12.93 28.31
C ASP A 543 18.50 -14.17 28.44
N ARG A 544 18.92 -15.31 27.88
CA ARG A 544 18.19 -16.60 28.03
C ARG A 544 18.13 -17.06 29.48
N GLU A 545 19.27 -16.99 30.18
CA GLU A 545 19.37 -17.41 31.57
C GLU A 545 18.48 -16.57 32.49
N ARG A 546 18.48 -15.24 32.31
CA ARG A 546 17.71 -14.33 33.17
C ARG A 546 16.21 -14.36 32.89
N TRP A 547 15.82 -14.36 31.61
CA TRP A 547 14.44 -14.10 31.22
C TRP A 547 13.67 -15.34 30.76
N GLY A 548 14.36 -16.46 30.48
CA GLY A 548 13.72 -17.61 29.85
C GLY A 548 13.00 -17.17 28.57
N ASP A 549 11.74 -17.55 28.43
CA ASP A 549 10.88 -17.15 27.30
C ASP A 549 9.94 -15.96 27.60
N ASP A 550 10.11 -15.27 28.73
CA ASP A 550 9.27 -14.13 29.12
C ASP A 550 9.76 -12.80 28.54
N GLN A 551 9.54 -12.64 27.23
CA GLN A 551 9.90 -11.42 26.50
C GLN A 551 9.22 -10.16 27.08
N ALA A 552 7.97 -10.27 27.54
CA ALA A 552 7.24 -9.13 28.09
C ALA A 552 7.91 -8.59 29.36
N SER A 553 8.41 -9.46 30.23
CA SER A 553 9.20 -9.06 31.40
C SER A 553 10.54 -8.44 31.02
N ALA A 554 11.24 -9.00 30.03
CA ALA A 554 12.52 -8.48 29.56
C ALA A 554 12.40 -7.05 29.00
N ASP A 555 11.43 -6.83 28.10
CA ASP A 555 11.15 -5.50 27.54
C ASP A 555 10.68 -4.51 28.63
N ALA A 556 9.78 -4.94 29.51
CA ALA A 556 9.28 -4.09 30.60
C ALA A 556 10.38 -3.65 31.57
N HIS A 557 11.33 -4.55 31.88
CA HIS A 557 12.46 -4.27 32.75
C HIS A 557 13.39 -3.23 32.11
N LEU A 558 13.82 -3.47 30.87
CA LEU A 558 14.68 -2.55 30.13
C LEU A 558 14.05 -1.16 30.00
N LEU A 559 12.77 -1.07 29.60
CA LEU A 559 12.09 0.22 29.50
C LEU A 559 11.91 0.90 30.86
N SER A 560 11.68 0.14 31.93
CA SER A 560 11.55 0.74 33.28
C SER A 560 12.83 1.46 33.71
N ILE A 561 14.02 0.93 33.38
CA ILE A 561 15.30 1.61 33.64
C ILE A 561 15.33 2.97 32.93
N TYR A 562 14.99 3.01 31.64
CA TYR A 562 14.98 4.28 30.90
C TYR A 562 13.95 5.27 31.46
N VAL A 563 12.74 4.80 31.80
CA VAL A 563 11.68 5.62 32.40
C VAL A 563 12.14 6.23 33.72
N GLU A 564 12.79 5.45 34.58
CA GLU A 564 13.30 5.92 35.88
C GLU A 564 14.36 7.01 35.72
N GLU A 565 15.36 6.80 34.85
CA GLU A 565 16.43 7.78 34.64
C GLU A 565 15.90 9.05 33.96
N LEU A 566 14.98 8.92 32.99
CA LEU A 566 14.34 10.07 32.34
C LEU A 566 13.51 10.90 33.33
N ARG A 567 12.63 10.26 34.12
CA ARG A 567 11.76 10.96 35.09
C ARG A 567 12.53 11.55 36.27
N ARG A 568 13.73 11.06 36.57
CA ARG A 568 14.61 11.69 37.58
C ARG A 568 15.02 13.10 37.16
N GLU A 569 15.29 13.30 35.87
CA GLU A 569 15.73 14.60 35.33
C GLU A 569 14.57 15.47 34.82
N ILE A 570 13.51 14.83 34.30
CA ILE A 570 12.34 15.46 33.66
C ILE A 570 11.06 14.77 34.17
N PRO A 571 10.53 15.14 35.36
CA PRO A 571 9.46 14.40 36.02
C PRO A 571 8.16 14.23 35.19
N ASP A 572 7.88 15.19 34.32
CA ASP A 572 6.67 15.27 33.49
C ASP A 572 6.85 14.75 32.05
N ILE A 573 7.99 14.13 31.74
CA ILE A 573 8.27 13.60 30.40
C ILE A 573 7.21 12.60 29.92
N VAL A 574 6.78 12.78 28.67
CA VAL A 574 5.91 11.84 27.97
C VAL A 574 6.76 10.78 27.25
N ILE A 575 6.49 9.51 27.52
CA ILE A 575 7.26 8.40 26.96
C ILE A 575 6.33 7.51 26.13
N TYR A 576 6.65 7.38 24.84
CA TYR A 576 6.00 6.44 23.93
C TYR A 576 6.89 5.22 23.70
N TYR A 577 6.29 4.04 23.58
CA TYR A 577 7.01 2.82 23.30
C TYR A 577 6.37 2.04 22.15
N VAL A 578 7.19 1.67 21.19
CA VAL A 578 6.82 0.79 20.08
C VAL A 578 7.37 -0.58 20.37
N GLN A 579 6.51 -1.37 21.00
CA GLN A 579 6.71 -2.79 21.18
C GLN A 579 6.72 -3.50 19.82
N TYR A 580 7.44 -4.61 19.70
CA TYR A 580 7.44 -5.41 18.47
C TYR A 580 6.85 -6.81 18.75
N PRO A 581 5.85 -7.27 17.98
CA PRO A 581 5.23 -6.62 16.83
C PRO A 581 4.38 -5.39 17.23
N TYR A 582 4.18 -4.43 16.33
CA TYR A 582 3.35 -3.23 16.57
C TYR A 582 2.10 -3.17 15.68
N VAL A 583 1.63 -4.31 15.17
CA VAL A 583 0.52 -4.38 14.21
C VAL A 583 -0.72 -5.07 14.82
N PRO A 584 -1.94 -4.64 14.46
CA PRO A 584 -3.16 -5.33 14.85
C PRO A 584 -3.17 -6.80 14.42
N THR A 585 -3.64 -7.70 15.29
CA THR A 585 -3.56 -9.15 15.06
C THR A 585 -4.65 -9.94 15.79
N LYS A 586 -4.90 -11.16 15.32
CA LYS A 586 -5.71 -12.18 16.01
C LYS A 586 -4.84 -13.25 16.68
N ASP A 587 -3.52 -13.18 16.54
CA ASP A 587 -2.60 -14.17 17.10
C ASP A 587 -2.62 -14.14 18.63
N ALA A 588 -2.94 -15.29 19.24
CA ALA A 588 -3.12 -15.40 20.68
C ALA A 588 -1.84 -15.16 21.49
N LYS A 589 -0.66 -15.51 20.95
CA LYS A 589 0.64 -15.30 21.62
C LYS A 589 0.98 -13.82 21.64
N VAL A 590 0.80 -13.13 20.52
CA VAL A 590 1.04 -11.68 20.43
C VAL A 590 0.05 -10.90 21.30
N LEU A 591 -1.23 -11.26 21.28
CA LEU A 591 -2.23 -10.64 22.16
C LEU A 591 -1.91 -10.87 23.65
N LYS A 592 -1.34 -12.02 24.01
CA LYS A 592 -0.85 -12.27 25.38
C LYS A 592 0.34 -11.38 25.70
N TYR A 593 1.32 -11.26 24.80
CA TYR A 593 2.46 -10.36 24.96
C TYR A 593 1.99 -8.90 25.17
N TYR A 594 1.04 -8.40 24.38
CA TYR A 594 0.46 -7.06 24.56
C TYR A 594 -0.17 -6.87 25.94
N ARG A 595 -0.99 -7.83 26.40
CA ARG A 595 -1.59 -7.79 27.75
C ARG A 595 -0.55 -7.75 28.84
N ASP A 596 0.43 -8.63 28.76
CA ASP A 596 1.43 -8.81 29.80
C ASP A 596 2.39 -7.62 29.89
N LEU A 597 2.84 -7.12 28.74
CA LEU A 597 3.72 -5.96 28.65
C LEU A 597 2.99 -4.68 29.09
N SER A 598 1.77 -4.47 28.60
CA SER A 598 0.97 -3.29 28.94
C SER A 598 0.62 -3.25 30.42
N ALA A 599 0.38 -4.41 31.06
CA ALA A 599 0.17 -4.47 32.50
C ALA A 599 1.45 -4.12 33.30
N LYS A 600 2.63 -4.52 32.83
CA LYS A 600 3.91 -4.24 33.53
C LYS A 600 4.39 -2.79 33.38
N LEU A 601 3.98 -2.13 32.30
CA LEU A 601 4.33 -0.74 31.98
C LEU A 601 3.18 0.25 32.23
N ASP A 602 2.17 -0.16 32.99
CA ASP A 602 1.02 0.68 33.32
C ASP A 602 1.45 2.00 33.99
N GLY A 603 0.93 3.12 33.51
CA GLY A 603 1.33 4.47 33.93
C GLY A 603 2.78 4.90 33.62
N LYS A 604 3.60 4.04 32.99
CA LYS A 604 5.00 4.35 32.66
C LYS A 604 5.17 4.86 31.23
N VAL A 605 4.49 4.22 30.27
CA VAL A 605 4.62 4.53 28.84
C VAL A 605 3.27 4.51 28.14
N ILE A 606 3.22 5.09 26.94
CA ILE A 606 2.11 4.96 26.00
C ILE A 606 2.54 4.04 24.87
N HIS A 607 1.87 2.88 24.77
CA HIS A 607 2.11 1.91 23.71
C HIS A 607 1.70 2.44 22.33
N LEU A 608 2.21 1.82 21.27
CA LEU A 608 1.86 2.16 19.90
C LEU A 608 1.28 0.97 19.15
N LEU A 609 0.35 1.24 18.24
CA LEU A 609 -0.18 0.26 17.31
C LEU A 609 -0.33 0.89 15.92
N ARG A 610 -0.10 0.10 14.88
CA ARG A 610 -0.43 0.47 13.50
C ARG A 610 -1.94 0.43 13.28
N GLU A 611 -2.37 1.14 12.25
CA GLU A 611 -3.73 1.25 11.81
C GLU A 611 -4.25 -0.03 11.12
N ALA A 612 -5.50 -0.42 11.41
CA ALA A 612 -6.21 -1.53 10.76
C ALA A 612 -7.73 -1.25 10.70
N PRO A 613 -8.48 -2.00 9.87
CA PRO A 613 -9.94 -2.09 9.94
C PRO A 613 -10.48 -2.12 11.38
N ARG A 614 -11.55 -1.36 11.63
CA ARG A 614 -12.11 -1.11 12.97
C ARG A 614 -12.26 -2.38 13.82
N GLN A 615 -12.79 -3.46 13.23
CA GLN A 615 -13.05 -4.71 13.96
C GLN A 615 -11.76 -5.38 14.48
N LEU A 616 -10.74 -5.52 13.62
CA LEU A 616 -9.45 -6.10 14.00
C LEU A 616 -8.70 -5.20 14.98
N LEU A 617 -8.80 -3.89 14.76
CA LEU A 617 -8.19 -2.91 15.64
C LEU A 617 -8.82 -2.97 17.04
N ALA A 618 -10.15 -3.00 17.14
CA ALA A 618 -10.86 -3.06 18.42
C ALA A 618 -10.51 -4.32 19.22
N SER A 619 -10.46 -5.49 18.57
CA SER A 619 -10.06 -6.73 19.26
C SER A 619 -8.62 -6.69 19.75
N THR A 620 -7.72 -6.01 19.02
CA THR A 620 -6.32 -5.87 19.45
C THR A 620 -6.18 -4.84 20.56
N VAL A 621 -6.87 -3.69 20.47
CA VAL A 621 -6.84 -2.64 21.49
C VAL A 621 -7.32 -3.16 22.84
N ALA A 622 -8.29 -4.08 22.87
CA ALA A 622 -8.74 -4.74 24.10
C ALA A 622 -7.65 -5.56 24.81
N ALA A 623 -6.52 -5.85 24.14
CA ALA A 623 -5.37 -6.50 24.76
C ALA A 623 -4.46 -5.51 25.53
N PHE A 624 -4.69 -4.20 25.46
CA PHE A 624 -3.91 -3.21 26.20
C PHE A 624 -4.68 -2.72 27.43
N ARG A 625 -3.97 -2.33 28.49
CA ARG A 625 -4.56 -1.68 29.68
C ARG A 625 -5.23 -0.35 29.33
N HIS A 626 -4.57 0.39 28.46
CA HIS A 626 -5.01 1.68 27.93
C HIS A 626 -4.93 1.65 26.40
N PRO A 627 -5.82 2.37 25.69
CA PRO A 627 -5.74 2.46 24.24
C PRO A 627 -4.34 2.91 23.79
N PRO A 628 -3.65 2.13 22.92
CA PRO A 628 -2.37 2.53 22.39
C PRO A 628 -2.51 3.74 21.47
N ARG A 629 -1.44 4.50 21.30
CA ARG A 629 -1.32 5.51 20.24
C ARG A 629 -1.40 4.81 18.89
N MET A 630 -2.20 5.35 17.98
CA MET A 630 -2.26 4.91 16.59
C MET A 630 -1.20 5.66 15.78
N CYS A 631 -0.30 4.96 15.10
CA CYS A 631 0.44 5.56 13.98
C CYS A 631 -0.30 5.20 12.70
N PHE A 632 -0.75 6.23 11.98
CA PHE A 632 -1.56 6.12 10.80
C PHE A 632 -0.74 6.49 9.57
N TYR A 633 -0.59 5.55 8.64
CA TYR A 633 0.02 5.82 7.34
C TYR A 633 -1.07 6.00 6.29
N PRO A 634 -1.15 7.18 5.65
CA PRO A 634 -2.24 7.51 4.74
C PRO A 634 -2.13 6.82 3.36
N TYR A 635 -0.94 6.37 2.99
CA TYR A 635 -0.63 5.76 1.70
C TYR A 635 0.64 4.89 1.80
N PRO A 636 0.85 3.93 0.88
CA PRO A 636 2.06 3.09 0.89
C PRO A 636 3.31 3.93 0.62
N PHE A 637 4.47 3.42 1.05
CA PHE A 637 5.77 4.10 0.87
C PHE A 637 6.15 4.33 -0.60
N THR A 638 5.44 3.74 -1.55
CA THR A 638 5.71 3.80 -2.99
C THR A 638 4.97 4.93 -3.70
N VAL A 639 3.87 5.45 -3.12
CA VAL A 639 2.97 6.43 -3.74
C VAL A 639 2.93 7.67 -2.86
N TYR A 640 3.61 8.74 -3.25
CA TYR A 640 3.61 10.01 -2.51
C TYR A 640 2.74 11.00 -3.27
N PRO A 641 1.43 11.12 -2.96
CA PRO A 641 0.58 12.09 -3.63
C PRO A 641 0.82 13.50 -3.05
N SER A 642 0.55 14.53 -3.85
CA SER A 642 0.56 15.95 -3.46
C SER A 642 -0.60 16.34 -2.54
N TYR A 643 -1.50 15.39 -2.26
CA TYR A 643 -2.65 15.57 -1.41
C TYR A 643 -3.24 14.19 -1.06
N SER A 644 -3.66 14.02 0.19
CA SER A 644 -4.43 12.87 0.65
C SER A 644 -5.62 13.34 1.46
N ASN A 645 -6.79 12.77 1.14
CA ASN A 645 -8.04 12.93 1.88
C ASN A 645 -8.28 11.78 2.87
N SER A 646 -7.25 11.01 3.22
CA SER A 646 -7.37 9.82 4.09
C SER A 646 -7.65 10.14 5.56
N GLY A 647 -7.69 11.43 5.93
CA GLY A 647 -8.15 11.86 7.25
C GLY A 647 -9.56 11.39 7.57
N ARG A 648 -10.39 11.15 6.53
CA ARG A 648 -11.71 10.53 6.68
C ARG A 648 -11.72 9.20 7.43
N PHE A 649 -10.61 8.48 7.47
CA PHE A 649 -10.53 7.17 8.13
C PHE A 649 -10.23 7.25 9.64
N VAL A 650 -9.96 8.43 10.19
CA VAL A 650 -9.57 8.60 11.60
C VAL A 650 -10.64 8.09 12.56
N ALA A 651 -11.93 8.17 12.22
CA ALA A 651 -12.99 7.62 13.08
C ALA A 651 -12.85 6.11 13.33
N SER A 652 -12.23 5.34 12.41
CA SER A 652 -11.91 3.92 12.67
C SER A 652 -10.89 3.73 13.80
N LEU A 653 -10.04 4.74 14.00
CA LEU A 653 -8.95 4.75 14.98
C LEU A 653 -9.39 5.34 16.34
N TYR A 654 -10.61 5.86 16.44
CA TYR A 654 -11.10 6.53 17.63
C TYR A 654 -11.66 5.56 18.68
N PHE A 655 -11.11 5.59 19.89
CA PHE A 655 -11.50 4.76 21.04
C PHE A 655 -11.83 5.62 22.30
N GLY A 656 -12.32 6.85 22.09
CA GLY A 656 -12.65 7.81 23.16
C GLY A 656 -11.55 8.84 23.40
N LEU A 657 -11.71 9.67 24.44
CA LEU A 657 -10.87 10.86 24.70
C LEU A 657 -9.37 10.58 24.89
N GLN A 658 -9.00 9.36 25.30
CA GLN A 658 -7.60 8.95 25.45
C GLN A 658 -6.93 8.59 24.10
N THR A 659 -7.69 8.62 23.01
CA THR A 659 -7.15 8.32 21.67
C THR A 659 -6.06 9.32 21.32
N ILE A 660 -4.92 8.77 20.92
CA ILE A 660 -3.82 9.53 20.35
C ILE A 660 -3.61 8.98 18.95
N VAL A 661 -3.65 9.86 17.95
CA VAL A 661 -3.32 9.48 16.58
C VAL A 661 -2.17 10.35 16.11
N ARG A 662 -1.16 9.71 15.55
CA ARG A 662 -0.06 10.34 14.83
C ARG A 662 -0.18 9.98 13.36
N VAL A 663 -0.26 10.98 12.49
CA VAL A 663 -0.16 10.76 11.05
C VAL A 663 1.31 10.69 10.66
N CYS A 664 1.67 9.64 9.94
CA CYS A 664 3.03 9.25 9.60
C CYS A 664 3.20 9.41 8.08
N HIS A 665 3.93 10.44 7.64
CA HIS A 665 4.12 10.79 6.22
C HIS A 665 5.52 10.41 5.79
N TRP A 666 5.67 9.77 4.63
CA TRP A 666 7.01 9.38 4.15
C TRP A 666 7.79 10.54 3.50
N ASN A 667 7.13 11.66 3.21
CA ASN A 667 7.78 12.90 2.80
C ASN A 667 7.18 14.06 3.62
N PRO A 668 7.42 14.08 4.94
CA PRO A 668 6.88 15.12 5.80
C PRO A 668 7.35 16.50 5.31
N THR A 669 6.70 17.59 5.73
CA THR A 669 7.26 18.96 5.67
C THR A 669 7.61 19.51 4.29
N SER A 670 6.91 19.08 3.24
CA SER A 670 6.88 19.82 1.97
C SER A 670 5.52 20.50 1.81
N SER A 671 5.46 21.59 1.04
CA SER A 671 4.18 22.20 0.63
C SER A 671 3.20 21.20 0.02
N LEU A 672 3.71 20.05 -0.44
CA LEU A 672 2.99 18.94 -1.04
C LEU A 672 2.23 18.06 -0.03
N ALA A 673 2.58 18.06 1.25
CA ALA A 673 1.86 17.30 2.27
C ALA A 673 0.86 18.18 3.04
N LEU A 674 1.03 19.52 2.99
CA LEU A 674 0.36 20.44 3.89
C LEU A 674 -1.16 20.33 3.86
N ALA A 675 -1.78 20.38 2.68
CA ALA A 675 -3.23 20.31 2.58
C ALA A 675 -3.78 19.01 3.22
N SER A 676 -3.00 17.93 3.15
CA SER A 676 -3.34 16.67 3.82
C SER A 676 -3.27 16.82 5.34
N ASP A 677 -2.22 17.43 5.90
CA ASP A 677 -2.07 17.68 7.35
C ASP A 677 -3.25 18.47 7.93
N TRP A 678 -3.75 19.47 7.20
CA TRP A 678 -4.94 20.22 7.61
C TRP A 678 -6.22 19.36 7.51
N VAL A 679 -6.36 18.55 6.47
CA VAL A 679 -7.48 17.59 6.43
C VAL A 679 -7.39 16.64 7.63
N PHE A 680 -6.22 16.07 7.93
CA PHE A 680 -6.06 15.22 9.10
C PHE A 680 -6.41 15.94 10.39
N ALA A 681 -5.95 17.18 10.57
CA ALA A 681 -6.22 17.94 11.79
C ALA A 681 -7.71 18.22 12.03
N GLU A 682 -8.52 18.43 10.98
CA GLU A 682 -10.00 18.45 11.12
C GLU A 682 -10.50 17.14 11.72
N TYR A 683 -10.09 15.99 11.18
CA TYR A 683 -10.57 14.69 11.65
C TYR A 683 -9.93 14.22 12.98
N LEU A 684 -8.79 14.81 13.37
CA LEU A 684 -8.21 14.61 14.70
C LEU A 684 -8.96 15.44 15.76
N TRP A 685 -9.48 16.61 15.38
CA TRP A 685 -10.36 17.41 16.23
C TRP A 685 -11.78 16.82 16.29
N ASN A 686 -12.30 16.40 15.13
CA ASN A 686 -13.64 15.87 14.89
C ASN A 686 -13.60 14.59 14.03
N PRO A 687 -13.37 13.39 14.61
CA PRO A 687 -13.30 12.15 13.85
C PRO A 687 -14.55 11.86 13.02
N PHE A 688 -15.71 12.34 13.48
CA PHE A 688 -17.02 12.13 12.86
C PHE A 688 -17.49 13.31 11.99
N SER A 689 -16.56 14.16 11.52
CA SER A 689 -16.87 15.24 10.57
C SER A 689 -17.44 14.71 9.24
N PRO A 690 -18.20 15.53 8.49
CA PRO A 690 -18.69 15.19 7.16
C PRO A 690 -17.60 14.67 6.23
N GLY A 691 -17.84 13.50 5.64
CA GLY A 691 -16.87 12.77 4.82
C GLY A 691 -16.14 11.65 5.56
N ALA A 692 -16.37 11.46 6.88
CA ALA A 692 -15.81 10.35 7.64
C ALA A 692 -16.22 8.99 7.04
N GLU A 693 -15.25 8.09 6.91
CA GLU A 693 -15.41 6.77 6.29
C GLU A 693 -14.69 5.70 7.11
N PRO A 694 -15.14 4.45 7.04
CA PRO A 694 -14.46 3.38 7.73
C PRO A 694 -13.20 2.94 6.96
N LEU A 695 -12.12 2.60 7.68
CA LEU A 695 -10.82 2.28 7.08
C LEU A 695 -10.89 0.93 6.36
N PRO A 696 -10.75 0.90 5.01
CA PRO A 696 -10.90 -0.33 4.27
C PRO A 696 -9.66 -1.24 4.44
N PRO A 697 -9.82 -2.56 4.32
CA PRO A 697 -8.71 -3.51 4.44
C PRO A 697 -7.62 -3.32 3.37
N ASP A 698 -7.98 -2.77 2.22
CA ASP A 698 -7.11 -2.50 1.07
C ASP A 698 -6.72 -1.02 0.95
N LYS A 699 -6.73 -0.25 2.05
CA LYS A 699 -6.40 1.19 2.13
C LYS A 699 -5.16 1.67 1.35
N HIS A 700 -4.18 0.80 1.11
CA HIS A 700 -2.95 1.15 0.40
C HIS A 700 -3.03 0.92 -1.12
N THR A 701 -4.14 0.40 -1.64
CA THR A 701 -4.34 0.29 -3.08
C THR A 701 -4.50 1.68 -3.67
N LEU A 702 -3.91 1.88 -4.85
CA LEU A 702 -3.98 3.18 -5.52
C LEU A 702 -5.42 3.69 -5.75
N PRO A 703 -6.41 2.84 -6.11
CA PRO A 703 -7.80 3.27 -6.19
C PRO A 703 -8.33 3.91 -4.90
N VAL A 704 -8.00 3.36 -3.73
CA VAL A 704 -8.43 3.92 -2.44
C VAL A 704 -7.69 5.23 -2.11
N VAL A 705 -6.38 5.26 -2.36
CA VAL A 705 -5.53 6.43 -2.10
C VAL A 705 -5.97 7.64 -2.94
N LEU A 706 -6.33 7.41 -4.20
CA LEU A 706 -6.75 8.47 -5.13
C LEU A 706 -8.25 8.76 -5.08
N ALA A 707 -9.08 7.89 -4.49
CA ALA A 707 -10.54 8.06 -4.43
C ALA A 707 -10.94 9.45 -3.89
N PRO A 708 -11.82 10.19 -4.58
CA PRO A 708 -12.31 11.48 -4.12
C PRO A 708 -13.23 11.31 -2.91
N SER A 709 -13.38 12.36 -2.10
CA SER A 709 -14.36 12.46 -1.02
C SER A 709 -15.07 13.80 -1.12
N GLU A 710 -16.23 13.83 -1.78
CA GLU A 710 -16.95 15.06 -2.10
C GLU A 710 -17.04 16.10 -0.94
N PRO A 711 -17.41 15.73 0.31
CA PRO A 711 -17.43 16.70 1.42
C PRO A 711 -16.06 17.31 1.72
N ILE A 712 -14.99 16.54 1.59
CA ILE A 712 -13.64 17.01 1.83
C ILE A 712 -13.20 17.93 0.67
N GLU A 713 -13.18 17.42 -0.56
CA GLU A 713 -12.65 18.16 -1.70
C GLU A 713 -13.50 19.39 -2.10
N GLN A 714 -14.82 19.38 -1.86
CA GLN A 714 -15.70 20.50 -2.21
C GLN A 714 -15.94 21.50 -1.07
N GLU A 715 -15.79 21.11 0.20
CA GLU A 715 -16.10 22.00 1.33
C GLU A 715 -14.95 22.22 2.31
N LEU A 716 -14.30 21.17 2.80
CA LEU A 716 -13.19 21.31 3.75
C LEU A 716 -11.95 21.90 3.11
N LEU A 717 -11.54 21.36 1.96
CA LEU A 717 -10.32 21.74 1.27
C LEU A 717 -10.34 23.21 0.82
N PRO A 718 -11.43 23.77 0.25
CA PRO A 718 -11.52 25.21 -0.01
C PRO A 718 -11.42 26.08 1.25
N ARG A 719 -12.00 25.66 2.38
CA ARG A 719 -11.86 26.41 3.66
C ARG A 719 -10.42 26.43 4.14
N ILE A 720 -9.74 25.28 4.10
CA ILE A 720 -8.31 25.18 4.42
C ILE A 720 -7.49 26.09 3.49
N CYS A 721 -7.74 26.03 2.18
CA CYS A 721 -7.03 26.85 1.21
C CYS A 721 -7.27 28.34 1.43
N ALA A 722 -8.47 28.76 1.87
CA ALA A 722 -8.75 30.16 2.18
C ALA A 722 -7.92 30.70 3.35
N LEU A 723 -7.78 29.91 4.42
CA LEU A 723 -6.99 30.31 5.59
C LEU A 723 -5.49 30.41 5.29
N PHE A 724 -5.01 29.54 4.41
CA PHE A 724 -3.57 29.42 4.14
C PHE A 724 -3.12 30.25 2.93
N PHE A 725 -3.81 30.16 1.80
CA PHE A 725 -3.46 30.82 0.54
C PHE A 725 -4.22 32.12 0.29
N GLY A 726 -5.35 32.34 0.96
CA GLY A 726 -6.24 33.49 0.78
C GLY A 726 -7.59 33.11 0.15
N GLU A 727 -8.65 33.85 0.49
CA GLU A 727 -10.03 33.57 0.11
C GLU A 727 -10.22 33.58 -1.41
N LYS A 728 -9.57 34.52 -2.11
CA LYS A 728 -9.65 34.63 -3.58
C LYS A 728 -8.97 33.47 -4.31
N ALA A 729 -7.87 32.96 -3.79
CA ALA A 729 -7.13 31.85 -4.38
C ALA A 729 -7.72 30.47 -4.01
N ALA A 730 -8.50 30.41 -2.93
CA ALA A 730 -8.91 29.19 -2.25
C ALA A 730 -9.51 28.10 -3.17
N ALA A 731 -10.51 28.47 -3.97
CA ALA A 731 -11.26 27.51 -4.80
C ALA A 731 -10.36 26.85 -5.87
N LYS A 732 -9.46 27.61 -6.49
CA LYS A 732 -8.53 27.10 -7.50
C LYS A 732 -7.43 26.27 -6.86
N MET A 733 -6.89 26.71 -5.72
CA MET A 733 -5.92 25.92 -4.95
C MET A 733 -6.50 24.57 -4.51
N ALA A 734 -7.77 24.54 -4.06
CA ALA A 734 -8.44 23.29 -3.71
C ALA A 734 -8.56 22.33 -4.90
N ARG A 735 -8.91 22.84 -6.09
CA ARG A 735 -8.94 22.03 -7.33
C ARG A 735 -7.56 21.48 -7.70
N ILE A 736 -6.49 22.26 -7.52
CA ILE A 736 -5.11 21.80 -7.76
C ILE A 736 -4.78 20.58 -6.88
N PHE A 737 -5.09 20.65 -5.58
CA PHE A 737 -4.84 19.54 -4.67
C PHE A 737 -5.71 18.31 -4.97
N ALA A 738 -6.98 18.51 -5.38
CA ALA A 738 -7.90 17.42 -5.69
C ALA A 738 -7.41 16.48 -6.81
N TYR A 739 -6.47 16.90 -7.66
CA TYR A 739 -5.85 16.03 -8.68
C TYR A 739 -4.86 14.99 -8.12
N LYS A 740 -4.35 15.16 -6.89
CA LYS A 740 -3.50 14.17 -6.18
C LYS A 740 -2.27 13.68 -6.98
N PHE A 741 -1.51 14.60 -7.57
CA PHE A 741 -0.34 14.27 -8.38
C PHE A 741 0.74 13.51 -7.62
N SER A 742 1.46 12.61 -8.30
CA SER A 742 2.65 11.96 -7.76
C SER A 742 3.75 11.83 -8.80
N ASP A 743 4.95 12.31 -8.48
CA ASP A 743 6.14 12.16 -9.32
C ASP A 743 6.72 10.72 -9.32
N ARG A 744 6.23 9.83 -8.45
CA ARG A 744 6.62 8.41 -8.41
C ARG A 744 5.89 7.55 -9.44
N ILE A 745 4.63 7.87 -9.74
CA ILE A 745 3.81 7.05 -10.65
C ILE A 745 4.42 7.02 -12.05
N PRO A 746 4.86 8.15 -12.66
CA PRO A 746 5.59 8.11 -13.93
C PRO A 746 6.93 7.37 -13.84
N GLU A 747 7.61 7.39 -12.69
CA GLU A 747 8.90 6.72 -12.55
C GLU A 747 8.76 5.19 -12.54
N GLN A 748 7.79 4.66 -11.78
CA GLN A 748 7.62 3.21 -11.58
C GLN A 748 6.16 2.75 -11.75
N PRO A 749 5.54 2.95 -12.94
CA PRO A 749 4.12 2.66 -13.13
C PRO A 749 3.77 1.21 -12.86
N HIS A 750 4.60 0.25 -13.30
CA HIS A 750 4.35 -1.17 -13.13
C HIS A 750 4.36 -1.64 -11.67
N ASN A 751 5.00 -0.90 -10.76
CA ASN A 751 5.06 -1.23 -9.34
C ASN A 751 3.89 -0.61 -8.55
N ILE A 752 3.19 0.36 -9.13
CA ILE A 752 2.25 1.23 -8.42
C ILE A 752 0.83 1.10 -8.98
N LEU A 753 0.68 1.12 -10.30
CA LEU A 753 -0.62 1.01 -10.95
C LEU A 753 -1.14 -0.43 -10.82
N PRO A 754 -2.46 -0.62 -10.61
CA PRO A 754 -3.06 -1.94 -10.62
C PRO A 754 -2.75 -2.73 -11.90
N ALA A 755 -2.62 -4.05 -11.79
CA ALA A 755 -2.42 -4.90 -12.95
C ALA A 755 -3.58 -4.72 -13.96
N GLY A 756 -3.24 -4.63 -15.25
CA GLY A 756 -4.22 -4.40 -16.32
C GLY A 756 -4.68 -2.95 -16.50
N SER A 757 -4.12 -1.98 -15.77
CA SER A 757 -4.40 -0.56 -16.00
C SER A 757 -3.98 -0.12 -17.40
N ASP A 758 -4.80 0.69 -18.06
CA ASP A 758 -4.40 1.40 -19.28
C ASP A 758 -3.46 2.55 -18.91
N HIS A 759 -2.16 2.27 -18.96
CA HIS A 759 -1.12 3.26 -18.65
C HIS A 759 -1.17 4.46 -19.60
N ARG A 760 -1.59 4.26 -20.85
CA ARG A 760 -1.67 5.33 -21.85
C ARG A 760 -2.74 6.33 -21.44
N GLN A 761 -3.95 5.83 -21.21
CA GLN A 761 -5.07 6.65 -20.76
C GLN A 761 -4.76 7.35 -19.44
N PHE A 762 -4.12 6.65 -18.50
CA PHE A 762 -3.72 7.23 -17.22
C PHE A 762 -2.78 8.42 -17.38
N PHE A 763 -1.70 8.27 -18.17
CA PHE A 763 -0.74 9.35 -18.36
C PHE A 763 -1.29 10.49 -19.22
N ASP A 764 -2.12 10.21 -20.22
CA ASP A 764 -2.81 11.25 -20.99
C ASP A 764 -3.68 12.11 -20.05
N ARG A 765 -4.41 11.47 -19.13
CA ARG A 765 -5.20 12.19 -18.11
C ARG A 765 -4.32 13.01 -17.17
N MET A 766 -3.23 12.43 -16.65
CA MET A 766 -2.30 13.12 -15.75
C MET A 766 -1.65 14.35 -16.42
N ILE A 767 -1.37 14.28 -17.72
CA ILE A 767 -0.85 15.41 -18.51
C ILE A 767 -1.89 16.53 -18.58
N THR A 768 -3.13 16.21 -18.95
CA THR A 768 -4.23 17.19 -19.01
C THR A 768 -4.48 17.85 -17.65
N ASP A 769 -4.59 17.04 -16.59
CA ASP A 769 -4.85 17.54 -15.24
C ASP A 769 -3.72 18.44 -14.75
N SER A 770 -2.45 18.06 -15.00
CA SER A 770 -1.30 18.88 -14.58
C SER A 770 -1.16 20.17 -15.38
N GLN A 771 -1.54 20.20 -16.66
CA GLN A 771 -1.62 21.44 -17.44
C GLN A 771 -2.69 22.38 -16.86
N GLN A 772 -3.89 21.85 -16.59
CA GLN A 772 -4.96 22.64 -15.98
C GLN A 772 -4.57 23.18 -14.60
N ALA A 773 -3.87 22.38 -13.80
CA ALA A 773 -3.37 22.81 -12.50
C ALA A 773 -2.34 23.95 -12.63
N LEU A 774 -1.46 23.90 -13.64
CA LEU A 774 -0.48 24.97 -13.89
C LEU A 774 -1.14 26.28 -14.33
N GLU A 775 -2.23 26.23 -15.11
CA GLU A 775 -3.04 27.42 -15.42
C GLU A 775 -3.61 28.03 -14.13
N TYR A 776 -4.19 27.21 -13.25
CA TYR A 776 -4.68 27.67 -11.94
C TYR A 776 -3.56 28.27 -11.06
N MET A 777 -2.33 27.74 -11.11
CA MET A 777 -1.20 28.33 -10.41
C MET A 777 -0.89 29.75 -10.90
N GLN A 778 -0.94 29.97 -12.22
CA GLN A 778 -0.72 31.30 -12.81
C GLN A 778 -1.84 32.28 -12.43
N GLU A 779 -3.09 31.83 -12.50
CA GLU A 779 -4.26 32.66 -12.18
C GLU A 779 -4.32 33.07 -10.70
N THR A 780 -3.82 32.22 -9.80
CA THR A 780 -3.86 32.48 -8.35
C THR A 780 -2.70 33.32 -7.83
N ALA A 781 -1.56 33.34 -8.55
CA ALA A 781 -0.35 34.06 -8.15
C ALA A 781 -0.54 35.50 -7.62
N PRO A 782 -1.40 36.37 -8.20
CA PRO A 782 -1.61 37.73 -7.68
C PRO A 782 -2.38 37.78 -6.34
N ASP A 783 -3.16 36.75 -6.03
CA ASP A 783 -4.08 36.69 -4.89
C ASP A 783 -3.52 35.89 -3.70
N ILE A 784 -2.33 35.29 -3.82
CA ILE A 784 -1.71 34.51 -2.75
C ILE A 784 -1.25 35.42 -1.61
N LEU A 785 -1.63 35.06 -0.37
CA LEU A 785 -1.16 35.72 0.84
C LEU A 785 0.39 35.77 0.90
N PRO A 786 0.99 36.88 1.38
CA PRO A 786 2.46 37.04 1.38
C PRO A 786 3.23 35.85 1.97
N ARG A 787 2.75 35.29 3.09
CA ARG A 787 3.36 34.14 3.77
C ARG A 787 3.30 32.82 2.98
N ALA A 788 2.37 32.70 2.02
CA ALA A 788 2.15 31.48 1.26
C ALA A 788 2.87 31.47 -0.10
N LYS A 789 3.53 32.57 -0.49
CA LYS A 789 4.22 32.72 -1.78
C LYS A 789 5.30 31.66 -2.02
N GLY A 790 6.13 31.39 -1.00
CA GLY A 790 7.19 30.36 -1.11
C GLY A 790 6.63 28.97 -1.37
N MET A 791 5.52 28.64 -0.71
CA MET A 791 4.84 27.35 -0.86
C MET A 791 4.11 27.22 -2.20
N HIS A 792 3.46 28.29 -2.66
CA HIS A 792 2.86 28.34 -3.99
C HIS A 792 3.92 28.11 -5.07
N ALA A 793 5.09 28.75 -4.97
CA ALA A 793 6.19 28.54 -5.90
C ALA A 793 6.75 27.10 -5.87
N GLU A 794 6.90 26.49 -4.68
CA GLU A 794 7.33 25.10 -4.55
C GLU A 794 6.33 24.12 -5.21
N LEU A 795 5.03 24.32 -4.96
CA LEU A 795 3.98 23.52 -5.58
C LEU A 795 3.98 23.67 -7.10
N ASN A 796 4.16 24.89 -7.62
CA ASN A 796 4.23 25.14 -9.07
C ASN A 796 5.38 24.34 -9.70
N ASN A 797 6.58 24.38 -9.10
CA ASN A 797 7.72 23.61 -9.58
C ASN A 797 7.47 22.10 -9.54
N TYR A 798 6.76 21.61 -8.51
CA TYR A 798 6.39 20.21 -8.40
C TYR A 798 5.39 19.78 -9.48
N LEU A 799 4.38 20.61 -9.78
CA LEU A 799 3.40 20.35 -10.83
C LEU A 799 4.04 20.35 -12.23
N GLN A 800 4.94 21.29 -12.50
CA GLN A 800 5.73 21.32 -13.73
C GLN A 800 6.55 20.03 -13.88
N ARG A 801 7.20 19.59 -12.79
CA ARG A 801 7.92 18.30 -12.78
C ARG A 801 6.99 17.14 -13.09
N CYS A 802 5.85 17.03 -12.41
CA CYS A 802 4.88 15.95 -12.64
C CYS A 802 4.41 15.90 -14.10
N ASN A 803 4.14 17.06 -14.70
CA ASN A 803 3.78 17.16 -16.11
C ASN A 803 4.90 16.65 -17.03
N LEU A 804 6.15 17.09 -16.81
CA LEU A 804 7.31 16.67 -17.60
C LEU A 804 7.56 15.17 -17.52
N LEU A 805 7.49 14.59 -16.31
CA LEU A 805 7.71 13.15 -16.12
C LEU A 805 6.57 12.32 -16.74
N ALA A 806 5.32 12.75 -16.62
CA ALA A 806 4.17 12.09 -17.25
C ALA A 806 4.29 12.09 -18.79
N ARG A 807 4.70 13.23 -19.38
CA ARG A 807 4.98 13.33 -20.82
C ARG A 807 6.14 12.45 -21.27
N ALA A 808 7.26 12.46 -20.53
CA ALA A 808 8.40 11.60 -20.83
C ALA A 808 8.01 10.10 -20.75
N ARG A 809 7.21 9.72 -19.76
CA ARG A 809 6.67 8.36 -19.65
C ARG A 809 5.71 8.02 -20.80
N ARG A 810 4.87 8.95 -21.24
CA ARG A 810 4.01 8.76 -22.41
C ARG A 810 4.82 8.54 -23.69
N HIS A 811 5.94 9.24 -23.86
CA HIS A 811 6.90 9.00 -24.94
C HIS A 811 7.55 7.61 -24.84
N CYS A 812 7.85 7.11 -23.64
CA CYS A 812 8.35 5.73 -23.47
C CYS A 812 7.36 4.69 -24.02
N LEU A 813 6.08 4.82 -23.64
CA LEU A 813 5.02 3.91 -24.07
C LEU A 813 4.85 3.95 -25.60
N GLN A 814 4.82 5.16 -26.17
CA GLN A 814 4.69 5.35 -27.61
C GLN A 814 5.90 4.78 -28.38
N ALA A 815 7.12 4.97 -27.87
CA ALA A 815 8.33 4.43 -28.47
C ALA A 815 8.32 2.89 -28.47
N ARG A 816 7.80 2.27 -27.39
CA ARG A 816 7.65 0.82 -27.33
C ARG A 816 6.63 0.31 -28.35
N GLU A 817 5.49 0.95 -28.47
CA GLU A 817 4.46 0.57 -29.46
C GLU A 817 4.97 0.65 -30.90
N LEU A 818 5.74 1.69 -31.22
CA LEU A 818 6.39 1.84 -32.53
C LEU A 818 7.43 0.75 -32.77
N LEU A 819 8.19 0.38 -31.73
CA LEU A 819 9.15 -0.72 -31.80
C LEU A 819 8.46 -2.06 -32.05
N ASP A 820 7.37 -2.34 -31.33
CA ASP A 820 6.59 -3.58 -31.47
C ASP A 820 5.93 -3.66 -32.86
N ALA A 821 5.59 -2.52 -33.46
CA ALA A 821 5.13 -2.40 -34.84
C ALA A 821 6.25 -2.49 -35.90
N GLY A 822 7.52 -2.69 -35.50
CA GLY A 822 8.66 -2.79 -36.40
C GLY A 822 9.18 -1.45 -36.94
N GLN A 823 8.78 -0.33 -36.34
CA GLN A 823 9.12 1.04 -36.78
C GLN A 823 10.29 1.62 -35.95
N ALA A 824 11.48 1.02 -36.08
CA ALA A 824 12.64 1.35 -35.24
C ALA A 824 13.06 2.83 -35.29
N ASP A 825 13.13 3.45 -36.47
CA ASP A 825 13.51 4.87 -36.60
C ASP A 825 12.50 5.81 -35.93
N ALA A 826 11.20 5.51 -36.07
CA ALA A 826 10.14 6.25 -35.42
C ALA A 826 10.20 6.09 -33.90
N ALA A 827 10.48 4.87 -33.41
CA ALA A 827 10.69 4.60 -32.00
C ALA A 827 11.88 5.40 -31.44
N LEU A 828 13.01 5.47 -32.17
CA LEU A 828 14.18 6.27 -31.76
C LEU A 828 13.87 7.76 -31.66
N ALA A 829 13.15 8.30 -32.65
CA ALA A 829 12.73 9.70 -32.65
C ALA A 829 11.72 10.02 -31.53
N GLU A 830 10.81 9.10 -31.22
CA GLU A 830 9.89 9.22 -30.08
C GLU A 830 10.63 9.18 -28.73
N ALA A 831 11.58 8.26 -28.57
CA ALA A 831 12.40 8.18 -27.37
C ALA A 831 13.29 9.41 -27.17
N ALA A 832 13.81 10.00 -28.25
CA ALA A 832 14.57 11.25 -28.20
C ALA A 832 13.74 12.41 -27.64
N ARG A 833 12.49 12.57 -28.10
CA ARG A 833 11.56 13.58 -27.56
C ARG A 833 11.30 13.38 -26.07
N GLY A 834 11.16 12.14 -25.61
CA GLY A 834 11.07 11.84 -24.18
C GLY A 834 12.31 12.26 -23.39
N ARG A 835 13.52 12.02 -23.94
CA ARG A 835 14.79 12.39 -23.28
C ARG A 835 14.96 13.90 -23.16
N GLU A 836 14.61 14.67 -24.19
CA GLU A 836 14.69 16.14 -24.16
C GLU A 836 13.91 16.74 -22.98
N LEU A 837 12.75 16.18 -22.63
CA LEU A 837 11.98 16.61 -21.46
C LEU A 837 12.72 16.35 -20.14
N LEU A 838 13.51 15.27 -20.07
CA LEU A 838 14.29 14.89 -18.89
C LEU A 838 15.61 15.67 -18.75
N GLU A 839 16.05 16.40 -19.78
CA GLU A 839 17.20 17.30 -19.70
C GLU A 839 16.87 18.62 -18.98
N LEU A 840 15.58 18.96 -18.89
CA LEU A 840 15.13 20.19 -18.24
C LEU A 840 15.46 20.18 -16.73
N PRO A 841 16.01 21.27 -16.15
CA PRO A 841 16.39 21.32 -14.73
C PRO A 841 15.26 20.93 -13.76
N VAL A 842 14.02 21.32 -14.06
CA VAL A 842 12.83 20.99 -13.25
C VAL A 842 12.56 19.47 -13.22
N ALA A 843 12.76 18.78 -14.35
CA ALA A 843 12.67 17.32 -14.43
C ALA A 843 13.81 16.60 -13.70
N ARG A 844 14.95 17.26 -13.47
CA ARG A 844 16.12 16.73 -12.75
C ARG A 844 16.23 17.15 -11.28
N ALA A 845 15.34 18.02 -10.80
CA ALA A 845 15.36 18.54 -9.43
C ALA A 845 15.36 17.46 -8.32
N ARG A 846 14.88 16.25 -8.62
CA ARG A 846 14.96 15.07 -7.75
C ARG A 846 15.44 13.86 -8.55
N ASN A 847 16.18 12.95 -7.91
CA ASN A 847 16.64 11.69 -8.50
C ASN A 847 15.50 10.65 -8.61
N ARG A 848 14.47 10.99 -9.41
CA ARG A 848 13.23 10.22 -9.68
C ARG A 848 12.83 10.42 -11.15
N TYR A 849 13.74 10.11 -12.06
CA TYR A 849 13.53 10.12 -13.52
C TYR A 849 14.38 9.06 -14.22
N GLN A 850 15.20 8.31 -13.47
CA GLN A 850 16.24 7.45 -14.01
C GLN A 850 15.63 6.19 -14.62
N ALA A 851 14.54 5.68 -14.04
CA ALA A 851 13.81 4.56 -14.64
C ALA A 851 13.19 4.96 -15.97
N ILE A 852 12.61 6.17 -16.07
CA ILE A 852 12.11 6.70 -17.35
C ILE A 852 13.25 6.84 -18.36
N LEU A 853 14.41 7.39 -17.94
CA LEU A 853 15.57 7.55 -18.82
C LEU A 853 16.08 6.20 -19.35
N ASN A 854 16.12 5.18 -18.50
CA ASN A 854 16.49 3.81 -18.88
C ASN A 854 15.48 3.22 -19.88
N ASP A 855 14.18 3.45 -19.66
CA ASP A 855 13.14 2.97 -20.58
C ASP A 855 13.15 3.69 -21.94
N LEU A 856 13.67 4.92 -21.98
CA LEU A 856 13.91 5.66 -23.23
C LEU A 856 15.17 5.19 -23.96
N ASP A 857 16.10 4.48 -23.30
CA ASP A 857 17.28 3.90 -23.94
C ASP A 857 16.96 2.62 -24.73
N ILE A 858 16.20 2.79 -25.81
CA ILE A 858 15.68 1.69 -26.63
C ILE A 858 16.70 1.14 -27.64
N ALA A 859 17.88 1.76 -27.80
CA ALA A 859 18.86 1.32 -28.80
C ALA A 859 19.36 -0.11 -28.54
N ASN A 860 19.64 -0.42 -27.28
CA ASN A 860 19.99 -1.77 -26.84
C ASN A 860 18.80 -2.74 -26.97
N ALA A 861 17.57 -2.27 -26.71
CA ALA A 861 16.37 -3.08 -26.85
C ALA A 861 16.06 -3.44 -28.32
N ILE A 862 16.39 -2.57 -29.28
CA ILE A 862 16.26 -2.83 -30.73
C ILE A 862 17.22 -3.95 -31.14
N ASN A 863 18.52 -3.80 -30.87
CA ASN A 863 19.52 -4.80 -31.21
C ASN A 863 19.22 -6.14 -30.54
N LEU A 864 18.87 -6.12 -29.26
CA LEU A 864 18.45 -7.31 -28.53
C LEU A 864 17.22 -7.97 -29.15
N THR A 865 16.24 -7.21 -29.65
CA THR A 865 15.04 -7.78 -30.28
C THR A 865 15.35 -8.44 -31.62
N ILE A 866 16.22 -7.83 -32.43
CA ILE A 866 16.68 -8.40 -33.70
C ILE A 866 17.46 -9.70 -33.42
N SER A 867 18.51 -9.63 -32.60
CA SER A 867 19.37 -10.79 -32.32
C SER A 867 18.61 -11.92 -31.60
N ARG A 868 17.66 -11.61 -30.70
CA ARG A 868 16.76 -12.62 -30.11
C ARG A 868 15.88 -13.29 -31.15
N ARG A 869 15.25 -12.54 -32.05
CA ARG A 869 14.39 -13.12 -33.09
C ARG A 869 15.19 -14.08 -33.98
N GLU A 870 16.39 -13.68 -34.38
CA GLU A 870 17.29 -14.51 -35.19
C GLU A 870 17.71 -15.78 -34.44
N TYR A 871 18.14 -15.66 -33.18
CA TYR A 871 18.57 -16.80 -32.39
C TYR A 871 17.44 -17.75 -32.00
N LEU A 872 16.28 -17.23 -31.61
CA LEU A 872 15.10 -18.03 -31.30
C LEU A 872 14.63 -18.83 -32.53
N ALA A 873 14.81 -18.31 -33.75
CA ALA A 873 14.51 -19.06 -34.98
C ALA A 873 15.44 -20.27 -35.19
N THR A 874 16.59 -20.33 -34.50
CA THR A 874 17.52 -21.49 -34.54
C THR A 874 17.18 -22.56 -33.52
N LEU A 875 16.21 -22.33 -32.63
CA LEU A 875 15.90 -23.20 -31.51
C LEU A 875 14.48 -23.78 -31.62
N PRO A 876 14.27 -25.03 -31.18
CA PRO A 876 12.93 -25.55 -31.01
C PRO A 876 12.22 -24.83 -29.85
N GLU A 877 10.93 -24.54 -30.03
CA GLU A 877 10.09 -23.99 -28.97
C GLU A 877 10.02 -24.97 -27.78
N LYS A 878 10.20 -24.47 -26.55
CA LYS A 878 10.02 -25.25 -25.31
C LYS A 878 9.11 -24.48 -24.37
N LYS A 879 7.96 -25.07 -24.04
CA LYS A 879 6.98 -24.47 -23.13
C LYS A 879 7.40 -24.71 -21.68
N LEU A 880 7.91 -23.68 -21.02
CA LEU A 880 8.36 -23.76 -19.63
C LEU A 880 7.79 -22.60 -18.81
N ARG A 881 7.26 -22.92 -17.64
CA ARG A 881 6.82 -21.95 -16.64
C ARG A 881 8.00 -21.62 -15.74
N VAL A 882 8.41 -20.36 -15.69
CA VAL A 882 9.60 -19.93 -14.96
C VAL A 882 9.19 -18.93 -13.89
N ALA A 883 9.68 -19.12 -12.67
CA ALA A 883 9.55 -18.12 -11.61
C ALA A 883 10.90 -17.53 -11.25
N PHE A 884 10.93 -16.20 -11.14
CA PHE A 884 11.96 -15.49 -10.38
C PHE A 884 11.49 -15.27 -8.95
N TYR A 885 12.34 -15.60 -7.97
CA TYR A 885 12.00 -15.45 -6.56
C TYR A 885 12.35 -14.06 -6.00
N THR A 886 11.36 -13.35 -5.44
CA THR A 886 11.56 -12.05 -4.78
C THR A 886 10.81 -11.93 -3.47
N TYR A 887 11.33 -11.31 -2.41
CA TYR A 887 10.53 -11.07 -1.19
C TYR A 887 10.47 -9.57 -0.84
N ALA A 888 9.33 -9.14 -0.31
CA ALA A 888 9.08 -7.77 0.09
C ALA A 888 9.76 -7.47 1.44
N GLY A 889 10.91 -6.78 1.45
CA GLY A 889 11.53 -6.45 2.75
C GLY A 889 12.77 -5.56 2.77
N SER A 890 13.53 -5.43 1.69
CA SER A 890 14.59 -4.42 1.59
C SER A 890 15.09 -4.34 0.15
N SER A 891 15.55 -3.16 -0.27
CA SER A 891 16.15 -2.91 -1.58
C SER A 891 17.47 -3.67 -1.85
N SER A 892 17.86 -4.63 -0.99
CA SER A 892 19.14 -5.34 -1.09
C SER A 892 19.08 -6.86 -0.86
N GLY A 893 17.95 -7.44 -0.43
CA GLY A 893 17.86 -8.87 -0.09
C GLY A 893 17.00 -9.75 -1.01
N GLY A 894 15.97 -9.17 -1.63
CA GLY A 894 14.91 -9.88 -2.38
C GLY A 894 15.23 -10.28 -3.82
N GLY A 895 16.50 -10.43 -4.18
CA GLY A 895 16.92 -10.78 -5.54
C GLY A 895 16.99 -9.58 -6.50
N ILE A 896 17.87 -9.69 -7.48
CA ILE A 896 18.16 -8.67 -8.49
C ILE A 896 17.45 -9.08 -9.78
N ILE A 897 16.14 -8.85 -9.86
CA ILE A 897 15.32 -9.42 -10.95
C ILE A 897 15.08 -8.42 -12.08
N GLY A 898 14.88 -7.13 -11.74
CA GLY A 898 14.79 -6.03 -12.72
C GLY A 898 13.87 -6.34 -13.90
N LEU A 899 14.40 -6.15 -15.11
CA LEU A 899 13.69 -6.37 -16.38
C LEU A 899 13.84 -7.80 -16.93
N LEU A 900 14.48 -8.71 -16.18
CA LEU A 900 14.71 -10.09 -16.64
C LEU A 900 13.41 -10.83 -16.96
N PRO A 901 12.35 -10.79 -16.12
CA PRO A 901 11.10 -11.50 -16.43
C PRO A 901 10.49 -11.03 -17.75
N ALA A 902 10.36 -9.72 -17.94
CA ALA A 902 9.83 -9.14 -19.17
C ALA A 902 10.72 -9.42 -20.40
N SER A 903 12.04 -9.55 -20.20
CA SER A 903 12.97 -9.86 -21.30
C SER A 903 12.88 -11.31 -21.77
N LEU A 904 12.37 -12.22 -20.94
CA LEU A 904 12.29 -13.67 -21.19
C LEU A 904 10.86 -14.14 -21.47
N ASP A 905 9.84 -13.42 -20.99
CA ASP A 905 8.45 -13.82 -21.17
C ASP A 905 8.06 -13.94 -22.65
N GLN A 906 7.34 -15.01 -22.96
CA GLN A 906 6.91 -15.45 -24.29
C GLN A 906 8.06 -15.80 -25.26
N GLN A 907 9.32 -15.63 -24.87
CA GLN A 907 10.46 -15.92 -25.74
C GLN A 907 10.68 -17.43 -25.83
N GLY A 908 10.67 -17.99 -27.04
CA GLY A 908 10.95 -19.42 -27.27
C GLY A 908 10.07 -20.41 -26.48
N GLY A 909 8.88 -19.99 -26.07
CA GLY A 909 7.91 -20.77 -25.29
C GLY A 909 7.93 -20.55 -23.78
N LEU A 910 8.77 -19.66 -23.24
CA LEU A 910 8.79 -19.38 -21.80
C LEU A 910 7.54 -18.60 -21.35
N GLN A 911 6.98 -18.98 -20.19
CA GLN A 911 6.00 -18.20 -19.45
C GLN A 911 6.63 -17.79 -18.14
N VAL A 912 6.92 -16.50 -17.96
CA VAL A 912 7.72 -16.02 -16.84
C VAL A 912 6.86 -15.26 -15.84
N THR A 913 7.02 -15.59 -14.57
CA THR A 913 6.34 -14.96 -13.45
C THR A 913 7.33 -14.59 -12.35
N THR A 914 6.87 -13.78 -11.41
CA THR A 914 7.55 -13.61 -10.12
C THR A 914 6.72 -14.30 -9.03
N ILE A 915 7.40 -14.94 -8.09
CA ILE A 915 6.78 -15.47 -6.88
C ILE A 915 7.50 -14.91 -5.67
N ASP A 916 6.74 -14.69 -4.60
CA ASP A 916 7.23 -14.07 -3.37
C ASP A 916 7.13 -14.94 -2.12
N ASN A 917 6.73 -16.20 -2.32
CA ASN A 917 6.67 -17.18 -1.25
C ASN A 917 6.96 -18.59 -1.80
N LEU A 918 7.78 -19.36 -1.08
CA LEU A 918 8.29 -20.67 -1.49
C LEU A 918 7.40 -21.82 -0.98
N THR A 919 6.08 -21.65 -1.09
CA THR A 919 5.09 -22.68 -0.75
C THR A 919 5.07 -23.79 -1.81
N ARG A 920 4.69 -25.01 -1.43
CA ARG A 920 4.56 -26.13 -2.37
C ARG A 920 3.65 -25.79 -3.55
N ARG A 921 2.57 -25.04 -3.30
CA ARG A 921 1.63 -24.58 -4.32
C ARG A 921 2.31 -23.69 -5.37
N ASN A 922 3.11 -22.72 -4.94
CA ASN A 922 3.79 -21.81 -5.86
C ASN A 922 4.86 -22.55 -6.67
N LEU A 923 5.58 -23.49 -6.05
CA LEU A 923 6.58 -24.31 -6.73
C LEU A 923 5.96 -25.27 -7.76
N GLN A 924 4.77 -25.83 -7.49
CA GLN A 924 4.03 -26.66 -8.46
C GLN A 924 3.54 -25.87 -9.69
N ALA A 925 3.38 -24.55 -9.55
CA ALA A 925 2.93 -23.69 -10.63
C ALA A 925 4.03 -23.40 -11.66
N VAL A 926 5.27 -23.80 -11.39
CA VAL A 926 6.43 -23.53 -12.25
C VAL A 926 7.24 -24.80 -12.53
N ASP A 927 8.00 -24.76 -13.61
CA ASP A 927 8.92 -25.80 -14.04
C ASP A 927 10.36 -25.44 -13.67
N VAL A 928 10.70 -24.15 -13.63
CA VAL A 928 12.01 -23.64 -13.24
C VAL A 928 11.90 -22.50 -12.23
N LEU A 929 12.68 -22.58 -11.16
CA LEU A 929 12.82 -21.54 -10.14
C LEU A 929 14.20 -20.89 -10.20
N VAL A 930 14.26 -19.57 -10.25
CA VAL A 930 15.50 -18.79 -10.34
C VAL A 930 15.67 -17.89 -9.12
N PHE A 931 16.76 -18.11 -8.39
CA PHE A 931 17.26 -17.21 -7.34
C PHE A 931 18.36 -16.33 -7.92
N ASN A 932 17.98 -15.18 -8.50
CA ASN A 932 18.96 -14.29 -9.11
C ASN A 932 19.57 -13.32 -8.08
N GLY A 933 20.73 -13.67 -7.53
CA GLY A 933 21.46 -12.82 -6.58
C GLY A 933 20.78 -12.64 -5.23
N ASN A 934 19.86 -13.53 -4.83
CA ASN A 934 19.20 -13.48 -3.52
C ASN A 934 20.19 -13.74 -2.37
N HIS A 935 20.10 -12.97 -1.29
CA HIS A 935 20.94 -13.16 -0.09
C HIS A 935 20.24 -14.01 0.98
N SER A 936 18.90 -14.02 0.93
CA SER A 936 18.03 -14.74 1.87
C SER A 936 16.76 -15.18 1.16
N GLU A 937 16.14 -16.19 1.74
CA GLU A 937 14.78 -16.66 1.50
C GLU A 937 13.69 -15.65 1.89
N GLY A 938 13.95 -14.66 2.76
CA GLY A 938 12.90 -13.79 3.29
C GLY A 938 11.85 -14.52 4.16
N ASP A 939 10.68 -13.90 4.34
CA ASP A 939 9.58 -14.47 5.14
C ASP A 939 8.77 -15.45 4.27
N CYS A 940 8.98 -16.76 4.48
CA CYS A 940 8.22 -17.82 3.80
C CYS A 940 7.14 -18.41 4.72
N ASP A 941 5.97 -18.74 4.16
CA ASP A 941 4.83 -19.29 4.93
C ASP A 941 5.04 -20.77 5.31
N GLU A 942 5.91 -21.47 4.59
CA GLU A 942 6.21 -22.90 4.76
C GLU A 942 7.73 -23.14 4.87
N ASN A 943 8.12 -24.39 5.18
CA ASN A 943 9.53 -24.79 5.17
C ASN A 943 10.08 -24.80 3.73
N TRP A 944 10.58 -23.65 3.32
CA TRP A 944 11.03 -23.37 1.97
C TRP A 944 12.15 -24.32 1.50
N ARG A 945 13.06 -24.72 2.40
CA ARG A 945 14.21 -25.56 2.06
C ARG A 945 13.76 -26.98 1.72
N GLU A 946 12.88 -27.56 2.53
CA GLU A 946 12.26 -28.86 2.21
C GLU A 946 11.44 -28.80 0.93
N ASN A 947 10.71 -27.71 0.72
CA ASN A 947 9.89 -27.52 -0.48
C ASN A 947 10.72 -27.45 -1.76
N ILE A 948 11.86 -26.77 -1.77
CA ILE A 948 12.75 -26.72 -2.95
C ILE A 948 13.42 -28.07 -3.19
N LEU A 949 13.87 -28.76 -2.13
CA LEU A 949 14.42 -30.12 -2.25
C LEU A 949 13.39 -31.06 -2.88
N ALA A 950 12.14 -31.05 -2.38
CA ALA A 950 11.06 -31.85 -2.93
C ALA A 950 10.69 -31.45 -4.37
N PHE A 951 10.69 -30.16 -4.68
CA PHE A 951 10.47 -29.65 -6.03
C PHE A 951 11.51 -30.17 -7.01
N ALA A 952 12.80 -30.03 -6.68
CA ALA A 952 13.90 -30.58 -7.48
C ALA A 952 13.80 -32.10 -7.61
N GLN A 953 13.59 -32.82 -6.49
CA GLN A 953 13.41 -34.27 -6.50
C GLN A 953 12.30 -34.72 -7.45
N ALA A 954 11.22 -33.94 -7.54
CA ALA A 954 10.06 -34.22 -8.38
C ALA A 954 10.24 -33.86 -9.86
N GLY A 955 11.35 -33.25 -10.29
CA GLY A 955 11.61 -32.84 -11.67
C GLY A 955 11.72 -31.34 -11.89
N GLY A 956 11.55 -30.52 -10.85
CA GLY A 956 11.70 -29.07 -10.92
C GLY A 956 13.14 -28.64 -11.19
N GLY A 957 13.31 -27.63 -12.05
CA GLY A 957 14.60 -27.00 -12.30
C GLY A 957 14.90 -25.89 -11.29
N VAL A 958 16.12 -25.82 -10.75
CA VAL A 958 16.50 -24.75 -9.81
C VAL A 958 17.82 -24.10 -10.21
N ILE A 959 17.84 -22.77 -10.26
CA ILE A 959 19.03 -21.98 -10.61
C ILE A 959 19.37 -21.04 -9.45
N PHE A 960 20.59 -21.16 -8.93
CA PHE A 960 21.17 -20.24 -7.96
C PHE A 960 22.25 -19.41 -8.63
N THR A 961 22.16 -18.09 -8.51
CA THR A 961 23.15 -17.17 -9.08
C THR A 961 23.84 -16.36 -7.99
N HIS A 962 25.12 -16.09 -8.16
CA HIS A 962 25.94 -15.20 -7.35
C HIS A 962 25.73 -15.39 -5.84
N ASN A 963 25.05 -14.46 -5.15
CA ASN A 963 24.85 -14.51 -3.70
C ASN A 963 24.07 -15.75 -3.25
N ALA A 964 23.16 -16.25 -4.09
CA ALA A 964 22.34 -17.43 -3.82
C ALA A 964 23.18 -18.73 -3.85
N CYS A 965 24.43 -18.67 -4.29
CA CYS A 965 25.39 -19.78 -4.19
C CYS A 965 25.97 -19.97 -2.77
N GLY A 966 25.42 -19.27 -1.77
CA GLY A 966 25.86 -19.38 -0.37
C GLY A 966 27.05 -18.48 -0.04
N ARG A 967 27.15 -17.29 -0.67
CA ARG A 967 28.21 -16.31 -0.41
C ARG A 967 28.09 -15.64 0.97
N HIS A 968 26.86 -15.45 1.45
CA HIS A 968 26.57 -14.79 2.73
C HIS A 968 26.03 -15.77 3.76
N GLN A 969 26.20 -15.47 5.06
CA GLN A 969 25.57 -16.24 6.13
C GLN A 969 24.06 -15.95 6.13
N GLY A 970 23.30 -16.81 5.45
CA GLY A 970 21.86 -16.70 5.25
C GLY A 970 21.26 -18.05 4.87
N GLY A 971 19.97 -18.09 4.49
CA GLY A 971 19.25 -19.34 4.21
C GLY A 971 19.88 -20.23 3.14
N PHE A 972 20.66 -19.66 2.21
CA PHE A 972 21.37 -20.43 1.18
C PHE A 972 22.73 -21.00 1.64
N GLN A 973 23.13 -20.78 2.89
CA GLN A 973 24.29 -21.42 3.52
C GLN A 973 23.80 -22.35 4.65
N PRO A 974 24.11 -23.67 4.63
CA PRO A 974 24.82 -24.39 3.57
C PRO A 974 24.02 -24.45 2.24
N PRO A 975 24.68 -24.68 1.09
CA PRO A 975 23.97 -24.91 -0.18
C PRO A 975 22.96 -26.05 -0.07
N LEU A 976 21.86 -25.94 -0.81
CA LEU A 976 20.78 -26.93 -0.79
C LEU A 976 21.21 -28.27 -1.42
N PHE A 977 22.10 -28.22 -2.42
CA PHE A 977 22.55 -29.39 -3.17
C PHE A 977 24.08 -29.55 -3.08
N PRO A 978 24.62 -29.92 -1.90
CA PRO A 978 26.06 -29.95 -1.65
C PRO A 978 26.83 -31.00 -2.47
N HIS A 979 26.13 -32.01 -3.01
CA HIS A 979 26.70 -32.97 -3.96
C HIS A 979 26.99 -32.34 -5.33
N ILE A 980 26.36 -31.21 -5.66
CA ILE A 980 26.59 -30.43 -6.89
C ILE A 980 27.47 -29.20 -6.60
N CYS A 981 27.14 -28.42 -5.58
CA CYS A 981 27.91 -27.23 -5.20
C CYS A 981 28.10 -27.20 -3.69
N ARG A 982 29.36 -27.28 -3.24
CA ARG A 982 29.71 -27.18 -1.81
C ARG A 982 29.69 -25.74 -1.28
N GLY A 983 29.50 -24.76 -2.17
CA GLY A 983 29.24 -23.37 -1.85
C GLY A 983 30.26 -22.42 -2.45
N PHE A 984 30.23 -21.18 -1.96
CA PHE A 984 31.16 -20.12 -2.31
C PHE A 984 32.58 -20.41 -1.80
N ASP A 985 33.58 -20.25 -2.67
CA ASP A 985 35.01 -20.28 -2.34
C ASP A 985 35.56 -18.86 -2.12
N SER A 986 35.51 -18.06 -3.19
CA SER A 986 36.16 -16.75 -3.27
C SER A 986 35.45 -15.85 -4.29
N MET A 987 35.74 -14.55 -4.26
CA MET A 987 35.20 -13.59 -5.22
C MET A 987 36.30 -13.11 -6.14
N TYR A 988 36.03 -13.05 -7.45
CA TYR A 988 36.98 -12.59 -8.45
C TYR A 988 36.49 -11.32 -9.10
N VAL A 989 37.22 -10.23 -8.86
CA VAL A 989 36.90 -8.87 -9.32
C VAL A 989 37.72 -8.56 -10.56
N HIS A 990 37.14 -7.84 -11.53
CA HIS A 990 37.73 -7.50 -12.82
C HIS A 990 38.08 -8.70 -13.70
N SER A 991 37.39 -9.82 -13.50
CA SER A 991 37.53 -11.02 -14.33
C SER A 991 36.16 -11.37 -14.90
N GLN A 992 36.01 -11.18 -16.22
CA GLN A 992 34.75 -11.35 -16.95
C GLN A 992 34.77 -12.55 -17.90
N GLU A 993 35.96 -12.98 -18.30
CA GLU A 993 36.15 -14.08 -19.25
C GLU A 993 36.07 -15.44 -18.55
N LEU A 994 35.17 -16.28 -19.04
CA LEU A 994 34.92 -17.64 -18.58
C LEU A 994 35.15 -18.61 -19.74
N SER A 995 35.99 -19.63 -19.52
CA SER A 995 36.21 -20.72 -20.46
C SER A 995 35.09 -21.74 -20.33
N VAL A 996 34.49 -22.10 -21.47
CA VAL A 996 33.45 -23.14 -21.57
C VAL A 996 34.10 -24.51 -21.50
N LYS A 997 33.73 -25.30 -20.50
CA LYS A 997 34.24 -26.66 -20.26
C LYS A 997 33.29 -27.74 -20.73
N ASP A 998 31.99 -27.49 -20.63
CA ASP A 998 30.94 -28.36 -21.13
C ASP A 998 29.83 -27.50 -21.74
N ALA A 999 29.30 -27.95 -22.89
CA ALA A 999 28.29 -27.23 -23.67
C ALA A 999 26.91 -27.90 -23.65
N GLY A 1000 26.71 -28.94 -22.85
CA GLY A 1000 25.47 -29.72 -22.79
C GLY A 1000 24.24 -28.91 -22.38
N CYS A 1001 24.43 -27.69 -21.88
CA CYS A 1001 23.37 -26.74 -21.53
C CYS A 1001 23.25 -25.53 -22.47
N PHE A 1002 24.10 -25.38 -23.49
CA PHE A 1002 24.19 -24.19 -24.36
C PHE A 1002 23.75 -24.47 -25.81
N GLU A 1003 22.46 -24.77 -26.01
CA GLU A 1003 21.89 -25.12 -27.33
C GLU A 1003 22.20 -24.07 -28.40
N ASN A 1004 23.00 -24.44 -29.41
CA ASN A 1004 23.43 -23.57 -30.53
C ASN A 1004 24.06 -22.23 -30.07
N PHE A 1005 24.65 -22.17 -28.87
CA PHE A 1005 25.21 -20.94 -28.31
C PHE A 1005 26.72 -21.00 -28.09
N LEU A 1006 27.20 -21.92 -27.24
CA LEU A 1006 28.62 -22.04 -26.88
C LEU A 1006 29.09 -23.49 -27.06
N GLN A 1007 30.37 -23.67 -27.36
CA GLN A 1007 31.05 -24.96 -27.48
C GLN A 1007 32.22 -25.08 -26.49
N PRO A 1008 32.63 -26.30 -26.11
CA PRO A 1008 33.80 -26.47 -25.25
C PRO A 1008 35.05 -25.82 -25.86
N GLY A 1009 35.74 -24.99 -25.09
CA GLY A 1009 36.89 -24.20 -25.54
C GLY A 1009 36.56 -22.74 -25.88
N ASP A 1010 35.29 -22.38 -26.06
CA ASP A 1010 34.90 -20.98 -26.24
C ASP A 1010 35.21 -20.13 -24.99
N ILE A 1011 35.37 -18.83 -25.19
CA ILE A 1011 35.47 -17.83 -24.14
C ILE A 1011 34.18 -17.00 -24.12
N TYR A 1012 33.50 -17.04 -22.97
CA TYR A 1012 32.31 -16.27 -22.70
C TYR A 1012 32.62 -15.10 -21.77
N THR A 1013 32.19 -13.89 -22.12
CA THR A 1013 32.41 -12.69 -21.30
C THR A 1013 31.10 -12.26 -20.64
N HIS A 1014 31.04 -12.34 -19.30
CA HIS A 1014 29.86 -11.90 -18.55
C HIS A 1014 29.89 -10.38 -18.28
N ALA A 1015 28.73 -9.77 -18.07
CA ALA A 1015 28.58 -8.31 -18.08
C ALA A 1015 28.97 -7.65 -16.75
N TYR A 1016 28.96 -8.39 -15.64
CA TYR A 1016 29.20 -7.83 -14.31
C TYR A 1016 30.69 -7.72 -13.99
N PHE A 1017 31.08 -6.81 -13.10
CA PHE A 1017 32.50 -6.54 -12.84
C PHE A 1017 33.17 -7.61 -11.98
N ASP A 1018 32.40 -8.46 -11.29
CA ASP A 1018 32.88 -9.60 -10.51
C ASP A 1018 32.08 -10.89 -10.79
N HIS A 1019 32.59 -12.02 -10.30
CA HIS A 1019 31.84 -13.27 -10.20
C HIS A 1019 32.26 -14.06 -8.96
N CYS A 1020 31.37 -14.95 -8.50
CA CYS A 1020 31.67 -15.88 -7.42
C CYS A 1020 32.39 -17.13 -7.93
N GLN A 1021 33.51 -17.47 -7.31
CA GLN A 1021 34.16 -18.75 -7.45
C GLN A 1021 33.42 -19.80 -6.60
N LEU A 1022 33.16 -20.97 -7.16
CA LEU A 1022 32.44 -22.05 -6.49
C LEU A 1022 33.34 -23.24 -6.16
N LEU A 1023 32.97 -23.98 -5.12
CA LEU A 1023 33.50 -25.30 -4.80
C LEU A 1023 32.62 -26.38 -5.43
N ALA A 1024 33.16 -27.12 -6.39
CA ALA A 1024 32.47 -28.26 -6.99
C ALA A 1024 32.16 -29.34 -5.94
N GLY A 1025 30.94 -29.87 -5.99
CA GLY A 1025 30.57 -31.11 -5.32
C GLY A 1025 31.01 -32.35 -6.12
N PRO A 1026 30.99 -33.54 -5.51
CA PRO A 1026 31.44 -34.79 -6.14
C PRO A 1026 30.65 -35.20 -7.39
N GLU A 1027 29.41 -34.74 -7.55
CA GLU A 1027 28.52 -35.09 -8.67
C GLU A 1027 28.35 -33.93 -9.67
N ALA A 1028 29.17 -32.90 -9.56
CA ALA A 1028 29.03 -31.69 -10.36
C ALA A 1028 29.63 -31.85 -11.76
N THR A 1029 28.90 -31.40 -12.78
CA THR A 1029 29.45 -31.09 -14.10
C THR A 1029 29.91 -29.64 -14.12
N LEU A 1030 31.18 -29.43 -14.45
CA LEU A 1030 31.76 -28.09 -14.62
C LEU A 1030 31.40 -27.54 -16.00
N LEU A 1031 30.57 -26.50 -16.04
CA LEU A 1031 30.15 -25.85 -17.28
C LEU A 1031 31.10 -24.71 -17.68
N LEU A 1032 31.39 -23.80 -16.75
CA LEU A 1032 32.26 -22.63 -16.97
C LEU A 1032 33.34 -22.55 -15.90
N ALA A 1033 34.57 -22.23 -16.31
CA ALA A 1033 35.69 -21.97 -15.41
C ALA A 1033 36.32 -20.60 -15.70
N ASN A 1034 36.90 -19.95 -14.69
CA ASN A 1034 37.67 -18.71 -14.93
C ASN A 1034 39.05 -19.01 -15.56
N ALA A 1035 39.81 -17.95 -15.85
CA ALA A 1035 41.15 -18.05 -16.42
C ALA A 1035 42.16 -18.86 -15.58
N SER A 1036 41.86 -19.13 -14.30
CA SER A 1036 42.67 -20.00 -13.43
C SER A 1036 42.17 -21.44 -13.40
N GLU A 1037 41.30 -21.84 -14.34
CA GLU A 1037 40.71 -23.17 -14.46
C GLU A 1037 39.86 -23.56 -13.24
N ARG A 1038 39.31 -22.57 -12.52
CA ARG A 1038 38.51 -22.82 -11.31
C ARG A 1038 37.00 -22.68 -11.59
N PRO A 1039 36.13 -23.51 -10.98
CA PRO A 1039 34.68 -23.55 -11.25
C PRO A 1039 33.86 -22.27 -11.03
N VAL A 1040 33.19 -21.76 -12.06
CA VAL A 1040 32.24 -20.63 -11.92
C VAL A 1040 30.80 -21.09 -12.09
N THR A 1041 30.53 -21.98 -13.05
CA THR A 1041 29.18 -22.52 -13.29
C THR A 1041 29.21 -24.03 -13.21
N LEU A 1042 28.35 -24.57 -12.33
CA LEU A 1042 28.22 -25.98 -12.01
C LEU A 1042 26.79 -26.42 -12.28
N ALA A 1043 26.64 -27.61 -12.84
CA ALA A 1043 25.36 -28.25 -13.07
C ALA A 1043 25.33 -29.66 -12.47
N GLY A 1044 24.14 -30.16 -12.17
CA GLY A 1044 23.94 -31.53 -11.74
C GLY A 1044 22.47 -31.87 -11.57
N ASN A 1045 22.20 -33.11 -11.14
CA ASN A 1045 20.85 -33.62 -10.92
C ASN A 1045 20.55 -33.79 -9.43
N HIS A 1046 19.28 -33.62 -9.06
CA HIS A 1046 18.76 -34.03 -7.77
C HIS A 1046 17.40 -34.69 -7.95
N GLY A 1047 17.33 -36.01 -7.72
CA GLY A 1047 16.19 -36.81 -8.14
C GLY A 1047 16.00 -36.70 -9.65
N ARG A 1048 14.81 -36.30 -10.08
CA ARG A 1048 14.52 -36.06 -11.51
C ARG A 1048 14.84 -34.65 -11.97
N GLY A 1049 15.02 -33.70 -11.05
CA GLY A 1049 15.26 -32.30 -11.38
C GLY A 1049 16.71 -31.98 -11.67
N ARG A 1050 16.90 -30.82 -12.31
CA ARG A 1050 18.20 -30.27 -12.69
C ARG A 1050 18.50 -29.03 -11.88
N VAL A 1051 19.75 -28.89 -11.45
CA VAL A 1051 20.18 -27.79 -10.60
C VAL A 1051 21.41 -27.13 -11.20
N ILE A 1052 21.40 -25.81 -11.25
CA ILE A 1052 22.55 -24.98 -11.63
C ILE A 1052 22.95 -24.07 -10.47
N TYR A 1053 24.25 -24.00 -10.22
CA TYR A 1053 24.88 -22.93 -9.45
C TYR A 1053 25.82 -22.15 -10.38
N THR A 1054 25.62 -20.85 -10.54
CA THR A 1054 26.54 -19.98 -11.27
C THR A 1054 27.01 -18.83 -10.41
N GLY A 1055 28.30 -18.54 -10.48
CA GLY A 1055 28.88 -17.37 -9.84
C GLY A 1055 28.52 -16.04 -10.50
N GLU A 1056 27.88 -16.08 -11.67
CA GLU A 1056 27.42 -14.92 -12.42
C GLU A 1056 26.16 -14.31 -11.82
N ILE A 1057 25.85 -13.08 -12.21
CA ILE A 1057 24.60 -12.40 -11.87
C ILE A 1057 24.03 -11.71 -13.10
N PHE A 1058 22.73 -11.90 -13.35
CA PHE A 1058 22.09 -11.39 -14.55
C PHE A 1058 21.30 -10.10 -14.29
N GLY A 1059 21.08 -9.30 -15.34
CA GLY A 1059 20.22 -8.11 -15.27
C GLY A 1059 20.86 -6.87 -14.63
N ILE A 1060 22.18 -6.85 -14.48
CA ILE A 1060 22.94 -5.69 -13.98
C ILE A 1060 24.15 -5.36 -14.85
N ASP A 1061 24.52 -4.08 -14.86
CA ASP A 1061 25.71 -3.58 -15.54
C ASP A 1061 26.93 -3.46 -14.60
N ARG A 1062 28.06 -3.03 -15.16
CA ARG A 1062 29.33 -2.82 -14.42
C ARG A 1062 29.24 -1.78 -13.30
N GLN A 1063 28.22 -0.92 -13.30
CA GLN A 1063 27.96 0.09 -12.26
C GLN A 1063 26.90 -0.40 -11.25
N ASN A 1064 26.55 -1.68 -11.28
CA ASN A 1064 25.53 -2.30 -10.42
C ASN A 1064 24.12 -1.70 -10.61
N ARG A 1065 23.82 -1.22 -11.83
CA ARG A 1065 22.49 -0.70 -12.19
C ARG A 1065 21.67 -1.80 -12.86
N LEU A 1066 20.39 -1.89 -12.50
CA LEU A 1066 19.43 -2.77 -13.17
C LEU A 1066 19.27 -2.34 -14.63
N THR A 1067 19.46 -3.28 -15.55
CA THR A 1067 19.37 -3.04 -17.00
C THR A 1067 18.79 -4.25 -17.73
N TYR A 1068 18.40 -4.08 -18.99
CA TYR A 1068 18.16 -5.22 -19.87
C TYR A 1068 19.46 -6.02 -20.02
N PRO A 1069 19.41 -7.36 -19.95
CA PRO A 1069 20.60 -8.16 -20.19
C PRO A 1069 21.10 -7.92 -21.62
N GLU A 1070 22.40 -7.72 -21.78
CA GLU A 1070 23.04 -7.76 -23.09
C GLU A 1070 22.79 -9.12 -23.74
N PHE A 1071 22.76 -9.17 -25.08
CA PHE A 1071 22.31 -10.36 -25.80
C PHE A 1071 23.05 -11.67 -25.41
N PRO A 1072 24.38 -11.72 -25.26
CA PRO A 1072 25.07 -12.93 -24.78
C PRO A 1072 24.71 -13.32 -23.34
N HIS A 1073 24.41 -12.33 -22.49
CA HIS A 1073 24.00 -12.53 -21.09
C HIS A 1073 22.56 -13.05 -20.99
N TRP A 1074 21.69 -12.53 -21.86
CA TRP A 1074 20.33 -13.04 -22.05
C TRP A 1074 20.35 -14.48 -22.57
N GLN A 1075 21.17 -14.77 -23.60
CA GLN A 1075 21.32 -16.11 -24.17
C GLN A 1075 21.82 -17.11 -23.13
N MET A 1076 22.79 -16.73 -22.29
CA MET A 1076 23.28 -17.56 -21.19
C MET A 1076 22.16 -17.97 -20.24
N LEU A 1077 21.47 -16.99 -19.62
CA LEU A 1077 20.37 -17.28 -18.70
C LEU A 1077 19.24 -18.07 -19.37
N PHE A 1078 18.88 -17.72 -20.61
CA PHE A 1078 17.85 -18.42 -21.38
C PHE A 1078 18.19 -19.91 -21.60
N ASN A 1079 19.45 -20.22 -21.93
CA ASN A 1079 19.93 -21.59 -22.09
C ASN A 1079 19.97 -22.36 -20.77
N LEU A 1080 20.45 -21.73 -19.69
CA LEU A 1080 20.43 -22.34 -18.35
C LEU A 1080 18.99 -22.68 -17.91
N ILE A 1081 18.03 -21.79 -18.14
CA ILE A 1081 16.59 -22.04 -17.87
C ILE A 1081 16.08 -23.20 -18.70
N ARG A 1082 16.33 -23.20 -20.02
CA ARG A 1082 15.86 -24.26 -20.92
C ARG A 1082 16.43 -25.62 -20.55
N TRP A 1083 17.71 -25.68 -20.19
CA TRP A 1083 18.37 -26.90 -19.77
C TRP A 1083 17.80 -27.41 -18.43
N CYS A 1084 17.63 -26.53 -17.44
CA CYS A 1084 17.04 -26.88 -16.14
C CYS A 1084 15.59 -27.37 -16.27
N GLY A 1085 14.80 -26.75 -17.15
CA GLY A 1085 13.41 -27.14 -17.38
C GLY A 1085 13.22 -28.39 -18.26
N SER A 1086 14.29 -28.96 -18.80
CA SER A 1086 14.25 -30.16 -19.65
C SER A 1086 14.51 -31.47 -18.88
N ALA A 1087 14.13 -31.53 -17.60
CA ALA A 1087 14.21 -32.73 -16.76
C ALA A 1087 13.29 -33.86 -17.28
N GLU A 1088 13.70 -35.12 -17.10
CA GLU A 1088 12.95 -36.33 -17.51
C GLU A 1088 11.93 -36.82 -16.48
#